data_AF-A0AAD5DN74-F1
#
_entry.id   AF-A0AAD5DN74-F1
#
_cell.length_a   1.000
_cell.length_b   1.000
_cell.length_c   1.000
_cell.angle_alpha   90.00
_cell.angle_beta   90.00
_cell.angle_gamma   90.00
#
_symmetry.space_group_name_H-M   'P 1'
#
loop_
_entity.id
_entity.type
_entity.pdbx_description
1 polymer ?
#
loop_
_entity_poly.entity_id
_entity_poly.type
_entity_poly.pdbx_seq_one_letter_code
_entity_poly.pdbx_strand_id
1 'polypeptide(L)'
;MPVRAAVNGFGRIGRLAFRIAFDSCPDLELVHINEPSPIESSAYLLKFDSIHGTWEHEVEAVDGKIVITRKDGSQAVLTYSEATSPADVDWGSLGVDVAFECSGKFLTRAKLQPFFDKGCKKVVVSAPVKDPEPVLNIVYGVNHHLYNAANDNIVTAASCTTNCLAPVVKVIHEKLGIQHGCITTIHDVTNTQTVIDAPNSKKSDLRRARSAMLNLAPTSTGSATAIALIFPELKGKLNGLAVRVPLLNASITDCVFEVARGTSVEEVNALLKEAAGSYLQGILGFEERPLVSTDYVNDPRSGIVDAACTQVIDGTMVKVYAWYDNEWGYSARFVDVARMVARSLLTCKGFLRPATEAARGLKLRRLGSTPPRLDDMPALREVDVAEVPAADWSEGFLLQLAEQAPLVESLKLGRQQVVTSLGAGALARLRHLARLDLSGCCQTSEGTLALALGGLHNLREADLSMCAQLGDATLNLLAASCPQLARLDLTSCERFSEAGLRQLARLPLRSLILSACCQLTDSCLLAIAEGMPSLSCLGLFESGESVTDDGLAHLARLRGSLTALDLGYSCWSHTSPGLGALLQQMTALRMLNIGGCEGTTDAVVGIVAQHCRQLRELDVSESQRMTAAGVRLLGALPELQELNLGWNIRLKDEALDNLPPTLTSLDLSFCGELTDRGLAATGRLPALATLTLRKCNRITDQGLHKLAACTSLQQLDLSYCQISGAGLAALRPLRRLSSLVLVDCMRAASPPCMALLTELAVDTLDLSDNKRLDDGSMQALSHAPRLRSLAINCCPKVSDRGLLALTRCGTLRHLSADRCPQLSGTALAALQGRLPLLRVARPAGARGLLAPQLEY
;
A
#
# COMPACT_ATOMS: atom_id res chain seq x y z
N MET A 1 5.71 4.90 -6.24
CA MET A 1 6.39 6.19 -5.99
C MET A 1 5.88 6.75 -4.68
N PRO A 2 6.64 7.57 -3.95
CA PRO A 2 6.11 8.25 -2.77
C PRO A 2 4.94 9.15 -3.18
N VAL A 3 3.95 9.29 -2.29
CA VAL A 3 2.80 10.17 -2.49
C VAL A 3 3.23 11.60 -2.23
N ARG A 4 2.92 12.50 -3.16
CA ARG A 4 3.32 13.89 -3.06
C ARG A 4 2.34 14.65 -2.17
N ALA A 5 2.85 15.34 -1.17
CA ALA A 5 2.06 16.03 -0.18
C ALA A 5 2.47 17.50 -0.01
N ALA A 6 1.53 18.32 0.43
CA ALA A 6 1.75 19.73 0.72
C ALA A 6 1.18 20.12 2.08
N VAL A 7 1.78 21.13 2.71
CA VAL A 7 1.30 21.66 3.99
C VAL A 7 0.64 23.01 3.77
N ASN A 8 -0.65 23.11 4.09
CA ASN A 8 -1.42 24.35 4.09
C ASN A 8 -1.60 24.85 5.53
N GLY A 9 -1.04 26.02 5.85
CA GLY A 9 -0.93 26.51 7.21
C GLY A 9 0.32 25.98 7.90
N PHE A 10 1.42 26.68 7.73
CA PHE A 10 2.74 26.38 8.28
C PHE A 10 2.97 26.99 9.67
N GLY A 11 1.90 26.96 10.47
CA GLY A 11 1.91 27.32 11.87
C GLY A 11 2.49 26.23 12.76
N ARG A 12 2.05 26.18 14.02
CA ARG A 12 2.60 25.28 15.03
C ARG A 12 2.52 23.80 14.65
N ILE A 13 1.32 23.30 14.34
CA ILE A 13 1.14 21.89 13.93
C ILE A 13 1.73 21.62 12.54
N GLY A 14 1.55 22.55 11.58
CA GLY A 14 2.08 22.37 10.22
C GLY A 14 3.59 22.14 10.19
N ARG A 15 4.37 22.91 10.97
CA ARG A 15 5.83 22.74 11.04
C ARG A 15 6.25 21.44 11.73
N LEU A 16 5.58 21.05 12.81
CA LEU A 16 5.94 19.82 13.52
C LEU A 16 5.55 18.57 12.74
N ALA A 17 4.36 18.56 12.13
CA ALA A 17 3.95 17.50 11.19
C ALA A 17 4.92 17.41 10.01
N PHE A 18 5.40 18.56 9.50
CA PHE A 18 6.44 18.60 8.47
C PHE A 18 7.73 17.94 8.93
N ARG A 19 8.28 18.34 10.09
CA ARG A 19 9.52 17.75 10.63
C ARG A 19 9.40 16.23 10.74
N ILE A 20 8.32 15.76 11.36
CA ILE A 20 8.07 14.32 11.59
C ILE A 20 7.92 13.56 10.25
N ALA A 21 7.09 14.06 9.33
CA ALA A 21 6.88 13.42 8.04
C ALA A 21 8.17 13.38 7.20
N PHE A 22 8.94 14.47 7.20
CA PHE A 22 10.21 14.56 6.47
C PHE A 22 11.26 13.55 6.97
N ASP A 23 11.33 13.34 8.29
CA ASP A 23 12.33 12.46 8.90
C ASP A 23 11.91 10.98 8.90
N SER A 24 10.61 10.69 8.98
CA SER A 24 10.11 9.35 9.31
C SER A 24 9.21 8.70 8.25
N CYS A 25 8.81 9.41 7.19
CA CYS A 25 7.87 8.91 6.19
C CYS A 25 8.45 8.93 4.77
N PRO A 26 9.22 7.90 4.36
CA PRO A 26 9.76 7.81 3.00
C PRO A 26 8.67 7.65 1.93
N ASP A 27 7.48 7.21 2.33
CA ASP A 27 6.31 7.06 1.47
C ASP A 27 5.63 8.41 1.12
N LEU A 28 6.03 9.50 1.77
CA LEU A 28 5.50 10.85 1.60
C LEU A 28 6.60 11.80 1.11
N GLU A 29 6.40 12.40 -0.07
CA GLU A 29 7.28 13.45 -0.58
C GLU A 29 6.63 14.82 -0.31
N LEU A 30 7.22 15.63 0.58
CA LEU A 30 6.74 16.99 0.85
C LEU A 30 7.26 17.94 -0.22
N VAL A 31 6.37 18.50 -1.04
CA VAL A 31 6.73 19.23 -2.27
C VAL A 31 6.37 20.72 -2.24
N HIS A 32 5.43 21.11 -1.38
CA HIS A 32 4.93 22.47 -1.31
C HIS A 32 4.50 22.88 0.10
N ILE A 33 4.71 24.15 0.44
CA ILE A 33 4.21 24.80 1.64
C ILE A 33 3.40 26.04 1.22
N ASN A 34 2.16 26.16 1.72
CA ASN A 34 1.38 27.40 1.63
C ASN A 34 1.19 27.99 3.03
N GLU A 35 1.69 29.21 3.23
CA GLU A 35 1.50 29.98 4.45
C GLU A 35 1.48 31.47 4.11
N PRO A 36 0.45 32.24 4.51
CA PRO A 36 0.34 33.68 4.26
C PRO A 36 1.31 34.50 5.15
N SER A 37 2.60 34.17 5.06
CA SER A 37 3.72 34.84 5.71
C SER A 37 4.97 34.74 4.81
N PRO A 38 5.95 35.65 4.94
CA PRO A 38 7.17 35.59 4.15
C PRO A 38 7.93 34.26 4.30
N ILE A 39 8.46 33.75 3.19
CA ILE A 39 9.19 32.47 3.12
C ILE A 39 10.38 32.40 4.09
N GLU A 40 11.08 33.51 4.31
CA GLU A 40 12.22 33.58 5.22
C GLU A 40 11.78 33.31 6.67
N SER A 41 10.59 33.77 7.04
CA SER A 41 10.02 33.51 8.36
C SER A 41 9.67 32.02 8.52
N SER A 42 9.06 31.41 7.51
CA SER A 42 8.74 29.98 7.50
C SER A 42 9.99 29.10 7.56
N ALA A 43 11.04 29.43 6.81
CA ALA A 43 12.32 28.73 6.85
C ALA A 43 12.99 28.85 8.23
N TYR A 44 13.04 30.07 8.79
CA TYR A 44 13.60 30.33 10.12
C TYR A 44 12.86 29.55 11.22
N LEU A 45 11.54 29.59 11.23
CA LEU A 45 10.70 28.91 12.22
C LEU A 45 10.65 27.39 12.03
N LEU A 46 10.97 26.88 10.84
CA LEU A 46 11.18 25.46 10.60
C LEU A 46 12.50 24.99 11.20
N LYS A 47 13.56 25.80 11.14
CA LYS A 47 14.88 25.49 11.74
C LYS A 47 14.87 25.63 13.26
N PHE A 48 14.34 26.71 13.81
CA PHE A 48 14.45 27.03 15.23
C PHE A 48 13.10 26.97 15.94
N ASP A 49 13.00 26.16 17.00
CA ASP A 49 11.80 26.04 17.83
C ASP A 49 12.15 26.16 19.32
N SER A 50 11.36 26.93 20.08
CA SER A 50 11.60 27.19 21.51
C SER A 50 11.31 25.99 22.41
N ILE A 51 10.46 25.05 21.99
CA ILE A 51 10.15 23.84 22.78
C ILE A 51 10.92 22.65 22.21
N HIS A 52 10.81 22.43 20.92
CA HIS A 52 11.32 21.22 20.26
C HIS A 52 12.77 21.37 19.80
N GLY A 53 13.41 22.50 20.09
CA GLY A 53 14.79 22.78 19.76
C GLY A 53 15.04 23.05 18.27
N THR A 54 16.34 23.20 17.95
CA THR A 54 16.82 23.38 16.59
C THR A 54 16.72 22.08 15.82
N TRP A 55 16.07 22.11 14.66
CA TRP A 55 16.00 20.95 13.76
C TRP A 55 17.36 20.66 13.14
N GLU A 56 17.65 19.38 12.95
CA GLU A 56 18.99 18.91 12.63
C GLU A 56 19.45 19.19 11.20
N HIS A 57 18.50 19.42 10.28
CA HIS A 57 18.79 19.76 8.88
C HIS A 57 18.98 21.26 8.71
N GLU A 58 19.82 21.66 7.76
CA GLU A 58 19.95 23.06 7.38
C GLU A 58 18.77 23.48 6.52
N VAL A 59 18.22 24.67 6.77
CA VAL A 59 17.01 25.18 6.11
C VAL A 59 17.27 26.59 5.63
N GLU A 60 17.12 26.81 4.34
CA GLU A 60 17.37 28.10 3.70
C GLU A 60 16.20 28.49 2.78
N ALA A 61 15.89 29.78 2.72
CA ALA A 61 15.01 30.34 1.70
C ALA A 61 15.87 30.84 0.54
N VAL A 62 15.72 30.21 -0.64
CA VAL A 62 16.51 30.50 -1.84
C VAL A 62 15.59 30.56 -3.05
N ASP A 63 15.64 31.67 -3.79
CA ASP A 63 14.88 31.86 -5.04
C ASP A 63 13.37 31.54 -4.93
N GLY A 64 12.73 31.96 -3.83
CA GLY A 64 11.31 31.72 -3.57
C GLY A 64 10.96 30.27 -3.22
N LYS A 65 11.96 29.46 -2.84
CA LYS A 65 11.82 28.06 -2.42
C LYS A 65 12.46 27.83 -1.05
N ILE A 66 12.01 26.80 -0.36
CA ILE A 66 12.67 26.32 0.86
C ILE A 66 13.58 25.16 0.47
N VAL A 67 14.87 25.31 0.72
CA VAL A 67 15.90 24.28 0.50
C VAL A 67 16.27 23.70 1.85
N ILE A 68 16.15 22.37 1.97
CA ILE A 68 16.52 21.63 3.17
C ILE A 68 17.71 20.74 2.83
N THR A 69 18.85 20.96 3.47
CA THR A 69 20.04 20.13 3.33
C THR A 69 20.13 19.17 4.52
N ARG A 70 20.01 17.87 4.23
CA ARG A 70 20.11 16.80 5.23
C ARG A 70 21.55 16.62 5.68
N LYS A 71 21.73 15.94 6.82
CA LYS A 71 23.06 15.59 7.36
C LYS A 71 23.94 14.78 6.40
N ASP A 72 23.33 14.00 5.50
CA ASP A 72 24.04 13.23 4.48
C ASP A 72 24.43 14.05 3.24
N GLY A 73 24.12 15.35 3.23
CA GLY A 73 24.38 16.28 2.12
C GLY A 73 23.30 16.27 1.04
N SER A 74 22.29 15.40 1.13
CA SER A 74 21.17 15.41 0.18
C SER A 74 20.27 16.64 0.39
N GLN A 75 19.68 17.14 -0.69
CA GLN A 75 18.82 18.32 -0.66
C GLN A 75 17.38 17.97 -1.03
N ALA A 76 16.43 18.57 -0.31
CA ALA A 76 15.03 18.65 -0.69
C ALA A 76 14.69 20.11 -1.02
N VAL A 77 13.99 20.32 -2.13
CA VAL A 77 13.62 21.66 -2.60
C VAL A 77 12.10 21.74 -2.66
N LEU A 78 11.52 22.62 -1.85
CA LEU A 78 10.08 22.80 -1.74
C LEU A 78 9.67 24.14 -2.32
N THR A 79 8.58 24.14 -3.06
CA THR A 79 7.94 25.37 -3.53
C THR A 79 7.14 26.02 -2.40
N TYR A 80 6.95 27.33 -2.47
CA TYR A 80 6.29 28.10 -1.42
C TYR A 80 5.24 29.04 -2.01
N SER A 81 4.12 29.23 -1.31
CA SER A 81 3.11 30.25 -1.65
C SER A 81 2.56 30.94 -0.41
N GLU A 82 2.05 32.17 -0.60
CA GLU A 82 1.48 33.03 0.46
C GLU A 82 -0.03 33.22 0.30
N ALA A 83 -0.70 32.24 -0.31
CA ALA A 83 -2.11 32.31 -0.62
C ALA A 83 -2.96 32.27 0.67
N THR A 84 -3.91 33.21 0.76
CA THR A 84 -4.84 33.28 1.91
C THR A 84 -6.06 32.35 1.75
N SER A 85 -6.23 31.76 0.56
CA SER A 85 -7.28 30.84 0.16
C SER A 85 -6.67 29.64 -0.60
N PRO A 86 -7.12 28.39 -0.32
CA PRO A 86 -6.67 27.21 -1.06
C PRO A 86 -7.08 27.22 -2.53
N ALA A 87 -8.06 28.05 -2.92
CA ALA A 87 -8.45 28.22 -4.31
C ALA A 87 -7.39 28.96 -5.15
N ASP A 88 -6.50 29.71 -4.51
CA ASP A 88 -5.49 30.53 -5.19
C ASP A 88 -4.18 29.75 -5.43
N VAL A 89 -4.09 28.51 -4.94
CA VAL A 89 -2.97 27.59 -5.17
C VAL A 89 -3.40 26.53 -6.16
N ASP A 90 -2.62 26.34 -7.22
CA ASP A 90 -2.84 25.29 -8.21
C ASP A 90 -2.15 23.99 -7.78
N TRP A 91 -2.78 23.27 -6.83
CA TRP A 91 -2.24 22.05 -6.21
C TRP A 91 -1.91 20.95 -7.23
N GLY A 92 -2.70 20.82 -8.29
CA GLY A 92 -2.54 19.86 -9.36
C GLY A 92 -1.29 20.14 -10.18
N SER A 93 -1.01 21.40 -10.52
CA SER A 93 0.23 21.79 -11.21
C SER A 93 1.50 21.53 -10.39
N LEU A 94 1.37 21.54 -9.06
CA LEU A 94 2.43 21.22 -8.10
C LEU A 94 2.58 19.69 -7.89
N GLY A 95 1.67 18.91 -8.47
CA GLY A 95 1.61 17.46 -8.34
C GLY A 95 1.26 17.01 -6.92
N VAL A 96 0.41 17.74 -6.20
CA VAL A 96 0.03 17.41 -4.81
C VAL A 96 -1.14 16.42 -4.81
N ASP A 97 -0.91 15.24 -4.25
CA ASP A 97 -1.94 14.22 -4.06
C ASP A 97 -2.70 14.41 -2.74
N VAL A 98 -1.96 14.72 -1.67
CA VAL A 98 -2.50 14.83 -0.30
C VAL A 98 -2.17 16.20 0.27
N ALA A 99 -3.19 16.96 0.66
CA ALA A 99 -3.00 18.22 1.39
C ALA A 99 -3.14 18.03 2.90
N PHE A 100 -2.18 18.56 3.66
CA PHE A 100 -2.25 18.69 5.11
C PHE A 100 -2.86 20.06 5.43
N GLU A 101 -4.13 20.07 5.83
CA GLU A 101 -4.83 21.28 6.24
C GLU A 101 -4.58 21.54 7.73
N CYS A 102 -3.62 22.43 8.00
CA CYS A 102 -3.11 22.77 9.32
C CYS A 102 -3.35 24.24 9.71
N SER A 103 -4.09 25.02 8.90
CA SER A 103 -4.36 26.44 9.16
C SER A 103 -5.40 26.68 10.26
N GLY A 104 -6.27 25.69 10.50
CA GLY A 104 -7.41 25.80 11.41
C GLY A 104 -8.53 26.73 10.91
N LYS A 105 -8.46 27.21 9.66
CA LYS A 105 -9.44 28.12 9.05
C LYS A 105 -10.48 27.38 8.20
N PHE A 106 -10.07 26.32 7.50
CA PHE A 106 -10.91 25.58 6.56
C PHE A 106 -11.50 24.33 7.23
N LEU A 107 -12.55 24.53 8.03
CA LEU A 107 -13.13 23.49 8.89
C LEU A 107 -14.55 23.06 8.45
N THR A 108 -14.85 23.12 7.16
CA THR A 108 -16.14 22.66 6.60
C THR A 108 -15.88 22.08 5.21
N ARG A 109 -16.61 21.06 4.77
CA ARG A 109 -16.49 20.45 3.43
C ARG A 109 -16.49 21.52 2.33
N ALA A 110 -17.41 22.48 2.39
CA ALA A 110 -17.50 23.58 1.42
C ALA A 110 -16.22 24.44 1.34
N LYS A 111 -15.50 24.59 2.46
CA LYS A 111 -14.24 25.35 2.52
C LYS A 111 -13.01 24.52 2.13
N LEU A 112 -13.14 23.19 2.17
CA LEU A 112 -12.11 22.24 1.76
C LEU A 112 -12.23 21.86 0.28
N GLN A 113 -13.42 22.04 -0.31
CA GLN A 113 -13.70 21.77 -1.72
C GLN A 113 -12.66 22.37 -2.68
N PRO A 114 -12.15 23.61 -2.47
CA PRO A 114 -11.17 24.19 -3.38
C PRO A 114 -9.86 23.40 -3.51
N PHE A 115 -9.46 22.60 -2.52
CA PHE A 115 -8.29 21.72 -2.64
C PHE A 115 -8.51 20.66 -3.74
N PHE A 116 -9.70 20.06 -3.77
CA PHE A 116 -10.06 19.03 -4.75
C PHE A 116 -10.27 19.63 -6.14
N ASP A 117 -10.96 20.77 -6.22
CA ASP A 117 -11.22 21.48 -7.48
C ASP A 117 -9.91 21.89 -8.19
N LYS A 118 -8.83 22.02 -7.40
CA LYS A 118 -7.50 22.40 -7.85
C LYS A 118 -6.51 21.24 -7.87
N GLY A 119 -6.95 19.99 -7.72
CA GLY A 119 -6.16 18.80 -8.07
C GLY A 119 -5.71 17.89 -6.94
N CYS A 120 -5.91 18.25 -5.66
CA CYS A 120 -5.66 17.31 -4.56
C CYS A 120 -6.63 16.13 -4.64
N LYS A 121 -6.15 14.93 -4.29
CA LYS A 121 -6.99 13.71 -4.22
C LYS A 121 -7.60 13.52 -2.84
N LYS A 122 -6.84 13.86 -1.80
CA LYS A 122 -7.22 13.69 -0.38
C LYS A 122 -6.82 14.91 0.44
N VAL A 123 -7.57 15.19 1.50
CA VAL A 123 -7.25 16.24 2.47
C VAL A 123 -7.31 15.68 3.89
N VAL A 124 -6.22 15.87 4.64
CA VAL A 124 -6.11 15.48 6.05
C VAL A 124 -6.09 16.74 6.89
N VAL A 125 -7.08 16.89 7.78
CA VAL A 125 -7.32 18.13 8.52
C VAL A 125 -6.86 17.96 9.97
N SER A 126 -6.06 18.92 10.46
CA SER A 126 -5.47 18.89 11.82
C SER A 126 -6.43 19.39 12.91
N ALA A 127 -7.74 19.36 12.65
CA ALA A 127 -8.78 19.79 13.57
C ALA A 127 -10.14 19.21 13.13
N PRO A 128 -11.12 19.06 14.05
CA PRO A 128 -12.45 18.59 13.70
C PRO A 128 -13.14 19.49 12.67
N VAL A 129 -13.65 18.86 11.61
CA VAL A 129 -14.50 19.50 10.59
C VAL A 129 -15.93 19.67 11.15
N LYS A 130 -16.55 20.82 10.88
CA LYS A 130 -17.78 21.33 11.49
C LYS A 130 -18.95 21.32 10.52
N ASP A 131 -19.25 20.15 9.95
CA ASP A 131 -20.43 19.94 9.12
C ASP A 131 -21.54 19.22 9.92
N PRO A 132 -22.83 19.39 9.55
CA PRO A 132 -23.94 18.66 10.19
C PRO A 132 -23.78 17.14 10.08
N GLU A 133 -23.29 16.67 8.93
CA GLU A 133 -22.85 15.30 8.76
C GLU A 133 -21.37 15.18 9.17
N PRO A 134 -21.03 14.30 10.12
CA PRO A 134 -19.67 14.21 10.61
C PRO A 134 -18.73 13.72 9.50
N VAL A 135 -17.57 14.35 9.40
CA VAL A 135 -16.41 13.79 8.70
C VAL A 135 -15.74 12.77 9.61
N LEU A 136 -15.19 11.70 9.05
CA LEU A 136 -14.53 10.65 9.83
C LEU A 136 -13.39 11.24 10.66
N ASN A 137 -13.55 11.12 11.98
CA ASN A 137 -12.64 11.64 12.99
C ASN A 137 -11.79 10.49 13.53
N ILE A 138 -10.51 10.50 13.18
CA ILE A 138 -9.60 9.38 13.41
C ILE A 138 -8.71 9.67 14.61
N VAL A 139 -8.70 8.73 15.54
CA VAL A 139 -7.63 8.51 16.51
C VAL A 139 -6.89 7.25 16.10
N TYR A 140 -5.65 7.43 15.68
CA TYR A 140 -4.79 6.33 15.23
C TYR A 140 -4.55 5.33 16.38
N GLY A 141 -4.56 4.03 16.07
CA GLY A 141 -4.57 2.95 17.07
C GLY A 141 -5.94 2.64 17.71
N VAL A 142 -6.95 3.51 17.54
CA VAL A 142 -8.29 3.30 18.15
C VAL A 142 -9.35 2.98 17.10
N ASN A 143 -9.60 3.90 16.15
CA ASN A 143 -10.67 3.76 15.16
C ASN A 143 -10.21 4.00 13.70
N HIS A 144 -8.91 4.04 13.47
CA HIS A 144 -8.32 4.22 12.13
C HIS A 144 -8.76 3.15 11.12
N HIS A 145 -9.08 1.94 11.57
CA HIS A 145 -9.65 0.87 10.73
C HIS A 145 -11.01 1.21 10.10
N LEU A 146 -11.68 2.27 10.56
CA LEU A 146 -12.93 2.75 9.94
C LEU A 146 -12.70 3.54 8.65
N TYR A 147 -11.44 3.91 8.35
CA TYR A 147 -11.10 4.66 7.15
C TYR A 147 -11.41 3.84 5.89
N ASN A 148 -12.29 4.39 5.05
CA ASN A 148 -12.62 3.83 3.76
C ASN A 148 -12.02 4.69 2.65
N ALA A 149 -10.92 4.21 2.06
CA ALA A 149 -10.20 4.92 1.01
C ALA A 149 -11.05 5.30 -0.21
N ALA A 150 -12.14 4.58 -0.51
CA ALA A 150 -13.00 4.90 -1.65
C ALA A 150 -13.91 6.12 -1.38
N ASN A 151 -14.31 6.32 -0.13
CA ASN A 151 -15.35 7.30 0.23
C ASN A 151 -14.80 8.48 1.05
N ASP A 152 -13.79 8.24 1.88
CA ASP A 152 -13.25 9.23 2.80
C ASP A 152 -12.15 10.04 2.11
N ASN A 153 -12.57 11.05 1.35
CA ASN A 153 -11.64 12.00 0.71
C ASN A 153 -11.16 13.09 1.66
N ILE A 154 -11.91 13.33 2.74
CA ILE A 154 -11.57 14.23 3.83
C ILE A 154 -11.58 13.41 5.11
N VAL A 155 -10.50 13.45 5.88
CA VAL A 155 -10.44 12.88 7.23
C VAL A 155 -9.81 13.88 8.20
N THR A 156 -10.08 13.72 9.49
CA THR A 156 -9.54 14.59 10.53
C THR A 156 -8.79 13.75 11.57
N ALA A 157 -7.65 14.23 12.06
CA ALA A 157 -6.87 13.54 13.11
C ALA A 157 -7.35 13.86 14.54
N ALA A 158 -8.64 14.15 14.72
CA ALA A 158 -9.24 14.62 15.96
C ALA A 158 -8.47 15.80 16.61
N SER A 159 -8.52 15.92 17.94
CA SER A 159 -7.75 16.90 18.72
C SER A 159 -6.67 16.20 19.57
N CYS A 160 -5.66 16.95 20.02
CA CYS A 160 -4.62 16.44 20.93
C CYS A 160 -5.21 15.78 22.18
N THR A 161 -6.14 16.43 22.88
CA THR A 161 -6.81 15.86 24.05
C THR A 161 -7.64 14.62 23.71
N THR A 162 -8.27 14.54 22.52
CA THR A 162 -9.01 13.33 22.11
C THR A 162 -8.06 12.17 21.84
N ASN A 163 -6.90 12.43 21.21
CA ASN A 163 -5.87 11.42 20.98
C ASN A 163 -5.27 10.90 22.30
N CYS A 164 -5.12 11.75 23.31
CA CYS A 164 -4.71 11.34 24.66
C CYS A 164 -5.78 10.49 25.38
N LEU A 165 -7.03 10.94 25.32
CA LEU A 165 -8.14 10.35 26.08
C LEU A 165 -8.65 9.03 25.49
N ALA A 166 -8.77 8.94 24.17
CA ALA A 166 -9.42 7.79 23.52
C ALA A 166 -8.73 6.43 23.77
N PRO A 167 -7.38 6.32 23.79
CA PRO A 167 -6.70 5.08 24.17
C PRO A 167 -7.02 4.64 25.61
N VAL A 168 -7.06 5.57 26.57
CA VAL A 168 -7.42 5.25 27.96
C VAL A 168 -8.89 4.81 28.04
N VAL A 169 -9.80 5.55 27.39
CA VAL A 169 -11.22 5.19 27.31
C VAL A 169 -11.41 3.81 26.69
N LYS A 170 -10.70 3.47 25.61
CA LYS A 170 -10.76 2.15 24.96
C LYS A 170 -10.48 1.05 25.98
N VAL A 171 -9.35 1.13 26.68
CA VAL A 171 -8.91 0.09 27.62
C VAL A 171 -9.91 -0.04 28.78
N ILE A 172 -10.27 1.07 29.42
CA ILE A 172 -11.17 1.04 30.58
C ILE A 172 -12.58 0.60 30.16
N HIS A 173 -13.09 1.07 29.04
CA HIS A 173 -14.42 0.73 28.57
C HIS A 173 -14.54 -0.76 28.20
N GLU A 174 -13.60 -1.28 27.41
CA GLU A 174 -13.65 -2.66 26.94
C GLU A 174 -13.43 -3.68 28.06
N LYS A 175 -12.63 -3.34 29.09
CA LYS A 175 -12.24 -4.28 30.15
C LYS A 175 -13.07 -4.16 31.44
N LEU A 176 -13.51 -2.95 31.77
CA LEU A 176 -14.24 -2.65 33.02
C LEU A 176 -15.65 -2.11 32.79
N GLY A 177 -15.96 -1.62 31.59
CA GLY A 177 -17.23 -0.97 31.25
C GLY A 177 -17.34 0.41 31.91
N ILE A 178 -17.60 1.46 31.14
CA ILE A 178 -17.78 2.83 31.68
C ILE A 178 -19.28 3.16 31.75
N GLN A 179 -19.76 3.53 32.94
CA GLN A 179 -21.12 4.02 33.17
C GLN A 179 -21.21 5.54 32.98
N HIS A 180 -20.34 6.28 33.66
CA HIS A 180 -20.25 7.74 33.59
C HIS A 180 -18.79 8.17 33.71
N GLY A 181 -18.49 9.41 33.30
CA GLY A 181 -17.17 9.95 33.53
C GLY A 181 -17.07 11.45 33.34
N CYS A 182 -16.10 12.03 34.04
CA CYS A 182 -15.78 13.44 33.99
C CYS A 182 -14.30 13.59 33.68
N ILE A 183 -13.99 14.47 32.72
CA ILE A 183 -12.62 14.71 32.26
C ILE A 183 -12.24 16.16 32.53
N THR A 184 -11.06 16.38 33.08
CA THR A 184 -10.45 17.72 33.14
C THR A 184 -9.08 17.66 32.51
N THR A 185 -8.82 18.45 31.46
CA THR A 185 -7.45 18.59 30.96
C THR A 185 -6.80 19.87 31.48
N ILE A 186 -5.64 19.73 32.10
CA ILE A 186 -4.74 20.84 32.38
C ILE A 186 -3.90 21.01 31.13
N HIS A 187 -4.20 22.05 30.37
CA HIS A 187 -3.76 22.15 28.99
C HIS A 187 -2.89 23.39 28.77
N ASP A 188 -1.77 23.18 28.11
CA ASP A 188 -0.81 24.23 27.77
C ASP A 188 -1.40 25.33 26.88
N VAL A 189 -0.68 26.45 26.87
CA VAL A 189 -1.03 27.63 26.07
C VAL A 189 -1.02 27.31 24.58
N THR A 190 -1.97 27.87 23.85
CA THR A 190 -2.01 27.78 22.39
C THR A 190 -2.07 29.16 21.74
N ASN A 191 -1.73 29.26 20.45
CA ASN A 191 -1.80 30.50 19.66
C ASN A 191 -3.21 31.13 19.55
N THR A 192 -4.23 30.49 20.12
CA THR A 192 -5.58 31.03 20.18
C THR A 192 -5.85 31.84 21.45
N GLN A 193 -4.88 31.95 22.37
CA GLN A 193 -4.90 32.80 23.56
C GLN A 193 -3.99 34.02 23.34
N THR A 194 -4.14 35.03 24.20
CA THR A 194 -3.37 36.27 24.12
C THR A 194 -2.25 36.30 25.16
N VAL A 195 -1.11 36.91 24.81
CA VAL A 195 0.04 37.09 25.73
C VAL A 195 -0.29 38.11 26.81
N ILE A 196 -0.92 39.22 26.43
CA ILE A 196 -1.39 40.29 27.32
C ILE A 196 -2.89 40.46 27.15
N ASP A 197 -3.57 41.04 28.14
CA ASP A 197 -5.02 41.24 28.06
C ASP A 197 -5.41 41.99 26.77
N ALA A 198 -6.33 41.43 25.99
CA ALA A 198 -6.72 41.94 24.68
C ALA A 198 -8.21 41.75 24.42
N PRO A 199 -8.89 42.67 23.69
CA PRO A 199 -10.29 42.50 23.32
C PRO A 199 -10.53 41.18 22.58
N ASN A 200 -11.43 40.34 23.10
CA ASN A 200 -11.78 39.08 22.46
C ASN A 200 -12.88 39.30 21.42
N SER A 201 -12.48 39.42 20.15
CA SER A 201 -13.39 39.58 19.00
C SER A 201 -13.77 38.26 18.32
N LYS A 202 -13.16 37.13 18.72
CA LYS A 202 -13.26 35.86 17.99
C LYS A 202 -14.08 34.80 18.71
N LYS A 203 -14.26 34.89 20.04
CA LYS A 203 -15.00 33.91 20.84
C LYS A 203 -15.82 34.58 21.94
N SER A 204 -16.94 33.98 22.33
CA SER A 204 -17.78 34.49 23.42
C SER A 204 -17.17 34.35 24.82
N ASP A 205 -16.22 33.43 25.00
CA ASP A 205 -15.55 33.20 26.28
C ASP A 205 -14.57 34.32 26.64
N LEU A 206 -15.00 35.26 27.49
CA LEU A 206 -14.19 36.41 27.94
C LEU A 206 -12.92 36.02 28.70
N ARG A 207 -12.82 34.79 29.23
CA ARG A 207 -11.58 34.34 29.90
C ARG A 207 -10.41 34.29 28.92
N ARG A 208 -10.68 34.10 27.63
CA ARG A 208 -9.67 34.09 26.55
C ARG A 208 -9.15 35.49 26.20
N ALA A 209 -9.78 36.54 26.73
CA ALA A 209 -9.29 37.92 26.64
C ALA A 209 -8.15 38.19 27.64
N ARG A 210 -7.95 37.31 28.63
CA ARG A 210 -6.94 37.48 29.69
C ARG A 210 -5.62 36.83 29.30
N SER A 211 -4.52 37.38 29.81
CA SER A 211 -3.16 36.90 29.58
C SER A 211 -3.00 35.41 29.89
N ALA A 212 -2.51 34.65 28.91
CA ALA A 212 -2.21 33.23 29.04
C ALA A 212 -0.99 32.94 29.92
N MET A 213 -0.16 33.96 30.18
CA MET A 213 1.10 33.80 30.92
C MET A 213 0.91 33.88 32.44
N LEU A 214 -0.25 34.33 32.90
CA LEU A 214 -0.49 34.67 34.31
C LEU A 214 -1.72 33.98 34.91
N ASN A 215 -2.50 33.24 34.12
CA ASN A 215 -3.81 32.75 34.54
C ASN A 215 -3.98 31.24 34.33
N LEU A 216 -4.67 30.63 35.28
CA LEU A 216 -5.37 29.36 35.09
C LEU A 216 -6.78 29.68 34.54
N ALA A 217 -7.04 29.37 33.27
CA ALA A 217 -8.27 29.79 32.60
C ALA A 217 -9.19 28.60 32.26
N PRO A 218 -10.30 28.39 32.98
CA PRO A 218 -11.28 27.36 32.66
C PRO A 218 -11.98 27.62 31.33
N THR A 219 -12.13 26.59 30.50
CA THR A 219 -12.80 26.67 29.21
C THR A 219 -13.47 25.34 28.86
N SER A 220 -14.42 25.37 27.92
CA SER A 220 -15.05 24.14 27.42
C SER A 220 -14.10 23.36 26.50
N THR A 221 -14.31 22.05 26.43
CA THR A 221 -13.60 21.17 25.51
C THR A 221 -14.58 20.33 24.69
N GLY A 222 -14.25 20.08 23.42
CA GLY A 222 -15.03 19.22 22.53
C GLY A 222 -14.66 17.75 22.60
N SER A 223 -13.65 17.37 23.42
CA SER A 223 -13.12 16.00 23.43
C SER A 223 -14.17 14.96 23.79
N ALA A 224 -15.08 15.25 24.74
CA ALA A 224 -16.14 14.33 25.10
C ALA A 224 -17.12 14.04 23.94
N THR A 225 -17.44 15.07 23.14
CA THR A 225 -18.24 14.90 21.92
C THR A 225 -17.51 14.03 20.90
N ALA A 226 -16.20 14.21 20.74
CA ALA A 226 -15.40 13.38 19.83
C ALA A 226 -15.32 11.92 20.31
N ILE A 227 -15.15 11.69 21.62
CA ILE A 227 -15.20 10.35 22.21
C ILE A 227 -16.55 9.69 21.94
N ALA A 228 -17.67 10.41 22.07
CA ALA A 228 -19.00 9.87 21.73
C ALA A 228 -19.19 9.55 20.24
N LEU A 229 -18.40 10.14 19.33
CA LEU A 229 -18.39 9.76 17.92
C LEU A 229 -17.58 8.49 17.68
N ILE A 230 -16.53 8.26 18.48
CA ILE A 230 -15.65 7.09 18.40
C ILE A 230 -16.28 5.87 19.11
N PHE A 231 -16.92 6.10 20.26
CA PHE A 231 -17.59 5.13 21.11
C PHE A 231 -19.06 5.54 21.28
N PRO A 232 -19.94 5.23 20.30
CA PRO A 232 -21.34 5.67 20.32
C PRO A 232 -22.11 5.29 21.59
N GLU A 233 -21.78 4.16 22.21
CA GLU A 233 -22.31 3.65 23.47
C GLU A 233 -21.98 4.53 24.69
N LEU A 234 -21.03 5.45 24.55
CA LEU A 234 -20.65 6.46 25.55
C LEU A 234 -21.29 7.84 25.30
N LYS A 235 -22.16 7.97 24.30
CA LYS A 235 -22.88 9.21 24.03
C LYS A 235 -23.69 9.66 25.25
N GLY A 236 -23.38 10.86 25.74
CA GLY A 236 -24.03 11.46 26.92
C GLY A 236 -23.50 10.96 28.27
N LYS A 237 -22.59 9.98 28.30
CA LYS A 237 -22.02 9.42 29.54
C LYS A 237 -20.74 10.12 29.99
N LEU A 238 -20.01 10.71 29.05
CA LEU A 238 -18.76 11.44 29.30
C LEU A 238 -18.94 12.93 29.03
N ASN A 239 -18.37 13.76 29.91
CA ASN A 239 -18.24 15.19 29.67
C ASN A 239 -16.94 15.72 30.30
N GLY A 240 -16.54 16.93 29.97
CA GLY A 240 -15.33 17.49 30.54
C GLY A 240 -15.08 18.97 30.30
N LEU A 241 -14.07 19.48 30.99
CA LEU A 241 -13.58 20.84 30.90
C LEU A 241 -12.07 20.86 30.65
N ALA A 242 -11.55 22.03 30.33
CA ALA A 242 -10.13 22.28 30.27
C ALA A 242 -9.77 23.47 31.18
N VAL A 243 -8.60 23.43 31.79
CA VAL A 243 -7.97 24.59 32.44
C VAL A 243 -6.72 24.89 31.66
N ARG A 244 -6.68 26.07 31.02
CA ARG A 244 -5.48 26.55 30.34
C ARG A 244 -4.47 27.03 31.36
N VAL A 245 -3.22 26.61 31.26
CA VAL A 245 -2.15 26.93 32.22
C VAL A 245 -0.97 27.63 31.54
N PRO A 246 -0.17 28.44 32.27
CA PRO A 246 0.97 29.17 31.71
C PRO A 246 2.19 28.26 31.51
N LEU A 247 1.98 27.12 30.86
CA LEU A 247 3.00 26.16 30.46
C LEU A 247 2.92 25.94 28.95
N LEU A 248 4.03 25.50 28.40
CA LEU A 248 4.20 25.28 26.96
C LEU A 248 4.39 23.79 26.62
N ASN A 249 4.81 22.96 27.59
CA ASN A 249 4.89 21.51 27.47
C ASN A 249 4.92 20.82 28.85
N ALA A 250 4.37 19.62 29.03
CA ALA A 250 3.31 18.93 28.29
C ALA A 250 1.98 19.04 29.05
N SER A 251 0.88 18.88 28.33
CA SER A 251 -0.47 18.86 28.92
C SER A 251 -0.76 17.53 29.63
N ILE A 252 -1.74 17.53 30.53
CA ILE A 252 -2.20 16.33 31.24
C ILE A 252 -3.73 16.24 31.26
N THR A 253 -4.25 15.03 31.13
CA THR A 253 -5.68 14.74 31.22
C THR A 253 -5.98 13.97 32.49
N ASP A 254 -6.87 14.52 33.30
CA ASP A 254 -7.54 13.87 34.43
C ASP A 254 -8.78 13.13 33.93
N CYS A 255 -8.74 11.80 34.01
CA CYS A 255 -9.81 10.92 33.57
C CYS A 255 -10.46 10.26 34.80
N VAL A 256 -11.70 10.64 35.13
CA VAL A 256 -12.48 10.00 36.20
C VAL A 256 -13.64 9.23 35.59
N PHE A 257 -13.72 7.94 35.89
CA PHE A 257 -14.74 7.02 35.37
C PHE A 257 -15.42 6.28 36.50
N GLU A 258 -16.74 6.19 36.45
CA GLU A 258 -17.50 5.17 37.18
C GLU A 258 -17.57 3.92 36.31
N VAL A 259 -16.98 2.82 36.77
CA VAL A 259 -16.92 1.56 36.03
C VAL A 259 -18.02 0.57 36.46
N ALA A 260 -18.36 -0.36 35.57
CA ALA A 260 -19.53 -1.23 35.75
C ALA A 260 -19.36 -2.33 36.79
N ARG A 261 -18.12 -2.64 37.18
CA ARG A 261 -17.80 -3.66 38.20
C ARG A 261 -16.69 -3.20 39.12
N GLY A 262 -16.61 -3.82 40.29
CA GLY A 262 -15.50 -3.61 41.23
C GLY A 262 -14.14 -3.91 40.60
N THR A 263 -13.15 -3.09 40.93
CA THR A 263 -11.76 -3.17 40.46
C THR A 263 -10.77 -2.68 41.54
N SER A 264 -9.47 -2.70 41.24
CA SER A 264 -8.39 -2.19 42.09
C SER A 264 -7.36 -1.41 41.28
N VAL A 265 -6.48 -0.66 41.96
CA VAL A 265 -5.40 0.10 41.32
C VAL A 265 -4.48 -0.83 40.53
N GLU A 266 -4.17 -2.01 41.10
CA GLU A 266 -3.32 -3.02 40.48
C GLU A 266 -3.93 -3.57 39.18
N GLU A 267 -5.24 -3.85 39.18
CA GLU A 267 -5.95 -4.32 37.99
C GLU A 267 -5.98 -3.24 36.90
N VAL A 268 -6.37 -2.02 37.24
CA VAL A 268 -6.40 -0.88 36.29
C VAL A 268 -5.04 -0.65 35.66
N ASN A 269 -3.98 -0.61 36.47
CA ASN A 269 -2.61 -0.41 36.00
C ASN A 269 -2.13 -1.59 35.14
N ALA A 270 -2.44 -2.84 35.51
CA ALA A 270 -2.08 -4.00 34.70
C ALA A 270 -2.73 -3.95 33.31
N LEU A 271 -4.01 -3.59 33.22
CA LEU A 271 -4.73 -3.46 31.95
C LEU A 271 -4.14 -2.38 31.05
N LEU A 272 -3.81 -1.21 31.62
CA LEU A 272 -3.20 -0.10 30.87
C LEU A 272 -1.76 -0.42 30.43
N LYS A 273 -0.99 -1.12 31.28
CA LYS A 273 0.37 -1.57 30.97
C LYS A 273 0.39 -2.63 29.88
N GLU A 274 -0.52 -3.61 29.93
CA GLU A 274 -0.70 -4.62 28.88
C GLU A 274 -1.02 -3.93 27.55
N ALA A 275 -1.98 -3.01 27.54
CA ALA A 275 -2.38 -2.30 26.33
C ALA A 275 -1.22 -1.50 25.72
N ALA A 276 -0.49 -0.76 26.55
CA ALA A 276 0.68 0.02 26.14
C ALA A 276 1.84 -0.87 25.61
N GLY A 277 1.97 -2.09 26.12
CA GLY A 277 2.97 -3.07 25.68
C GLY A 277 2.55 -3.96 24.50
N SER A 278 1.31 -3.83 24.01
CA SER A 278 0.76 -4.70 22.97
C SER A 278 -0.03 -3.90 21.91
N TYR A 279 -1.36 -4.01 21.88
CA TYR A 279 -2.22 -3.49 20.82
C TYR A 279 -2.34 -1.95 20.76
N LEU A 280 -1.77 -1.23 21.73
CA LEU A 280 -1.61 0.23 21.71
C LEU A 280 -0.14 0.66 21.78
N GLN A 281 0.81 -0.23 21.51
CA GLN A 281 2.24 0.09 21.49
C GLN A 281 2.53 1.25 20.51
N GLY A 282 3.33 2.21 20.96
CA GLY A 282 3.63 3.43 20.20
C GLY A 282 2.53 4.51 20.22
N ILE A 283 1.33 4.18 20.74
CA ILE A 283 0.19 5.10 20.88
C ILE A 283 -0.04 5.45 22.35
N LEU A 284 -0.13 4.44 23.23
CA LEU A 284 -0.27 4.60 24.68
C LEU A 284 1.06 4.27 25.37
N GLY A 285 1.46 5.12 26.31
CA GLY A 285 2.56 4.88 27.23
C GLY A 285 2.07 4.55 28.63
N PHE A 286 2.95 3.95 29.43
CA PHE A 286 2.71 3.66 30.83
C PHE A 286 4.00 3.97 31.61
N GLU A 287 3.94 4.87 32.58
CA GLU A 287 5.09 5.36 33.33
C GLU A 287 4.89 5.15 34.84
N GLU A 288 5.87 4.51 35.47
CA GLU A 288 5.87 4.19 36.90
C GLU A 288 6.72 5.17 37.71
N ARG A 289 7.59 5.94 37.05
CA ARG A 289 8.46 6.93 37.67
C ARG A 289 7.70 8.25 37.93
N PRO A 290 8.07 8.99 38.98
CA PRO A 290 7.44 10.28 39.30
C PRO A 290 7.98 11.40 38.39
N LEU A 291 7.50 11.46 37.14
CA LEU A 291 7.90 12.44 36.14
C LEU A 291 6.99 13.68 36.13
N VAL A 292 7.44 14.74 35.46
CA VAL A 292 6.72 16.02 35.30
C VAL A 292 6.60 16.43 33.83
N SER A 293 5.89 17.53 33.58
CA SER A 293 5.48 17.95 32.23
C SER A 293 6.64 18.07 31.22
N THR A 294 7.81 18.55 31.65
CA THR A 294 8.99 18.73 30.78
C THR A 294 9.66 17.42 30.36
N ASP A 295 9.44 16.33 31.10
CA ASP A 295 10.05 15.04 30.79
C ASP A 295 9.42 14.39 29.56
N TYR A 296 8.25 14.89 29.14
CA TYR A 296 7.50 14.41 27.97
C TYR A 296 7.70 15.28 26.71
N VAL A 297 8.62 16.26 26.73
CA VAL A 297 8.97 17.03 25.52
C VAL A 297 9.37 16.07 24.41
N ASN A 298 8.76 16.21 23.23
CA ASN A 298 9.02 15.36 22.06
C ASN A 298 8.64 13.89 22.23
N ASP A 299 7.84 13.52 23.23
CA ASP A 299 7.29 12.15 23.30
C ASP A 299 6.28 11.95 22.16
N PRO A 300 6.49 10.99 21.25
CA PRO A 300 5.64 10.82 20.09
C PRO A 300 4.33 10.07 20.41
N ARG A 301 4.13 9.57 21.64
CA ARG A 301 2.92 8.83 22.03
C ARG A 301 1.74 9.80 22.22
N SER A 302 0.53 9.29 22.03
CA SER A 302 -0.70 10.09 22.15
C SER A 302 -1.05 10.42 23.59
N GLY A 303 -0.72 9.52 24.51
CA GLY A 303 -0.93 9.66 25.94
C GLY A 303 -0.03 8.72 26.72
N ILE A 304 0.45 9.14 27.88
CA ILE A 304 1.29 8.35 28.78
C ILE A 304 0.63 8.31 30.16
N VAL A 305 0.19 7.13 30.57
CA VAL A 305 -0.44 6.92 31.88
C VAL A 305 0.58 7.15 32.99
N ASP A 306 0.22 7.99 33.95
CA ASP A 306 0.96 8.19 35.20
C ASP A 306 0.47 7.15 36.22
N ALA A 307 1.18 6.01 36.29
CA ALA A 307 0.73 4.84 37.03
C ALA A 307 0.66 5.07 38.55
N ALA A 308 1.54 5.92 39.07
CA ALA A 308 1.61 6.25 40.49
C ALA A 308 0.40 7.07 40.95
N CYS A 309 -0.25 7.79 40.02
CA CYS A 309 -1.42 8.62 40.30
C CYS A 309 -2.77 7.90 40.07
N THR A 310 -2.77 6.64 39.65
CA THR A 310 -4.00 5.85 39.49
C THR A 310 -4.68 5.66 40.84
N GLN A 311 -5.99 5.91 40.90
CA GLN A 311 -6.81 5.70 42.10
C GLN A 311 -8.06 4.89 41.78
N VAL A 312 -8.50 4.11 42.76
CA VAL A 312 -9.81 3.46 42.77
C VAL A 312 -10.50 3.80 44.08
N ILE A 313 -11.63 4.49 43.99
CA ILE A 313 -12.44 4.95 45.12
C ILE A 313 -13.72 4.11 45.16
N ASP A 314 -14.04 3.59 46.34
CA ASP A 314 -15.23 2.75 46.58
C ASP A 314 -15.39 1.59 45.57
N GLY A 315 -14.24 1.02 45.16
CA GLY A 315 -14.15 -0.11 44.24
C GLY A 315 -14.53 0.15 42.78
N THR A 316 -15.21 1.25 42.45
CA THR A 316 -15.81 1.46 41.11
C THR A 316 -15.53 2.83 40.50
N MET A 317 -15.03 3.80 41.27
CA MET A 317 -14.63 5.10 40.73
C MET A 317 -13.13 5.10 40.44
N VAL A 318 -12.78 4.97 39.17
CA VAL A 318 -11.40 4.92 38.66
C VAL A 318 -10.94 6.32 38.25
N LYS A 319 -9.77 6.74 38.73
CA LYS A 319 -9.10 7.97 38.31
C LYS A 319 -7.75 7.63 37.69
N VAL A 320 -7.48 8.18 36.51
CA VAL A 320 -6.22 8.00 35.76
C VAL A 320 -5.72 9.35 35.26
N TYR A 321 -4.43 9.61 35.43
CA TYR A 321 -3.74 10.70 34.75
C TYR A 321 -3.04 10.21 33.49
N ALA A 322 -3.16 10.99 32.42
CA ALA A 322 -2.44 10.75 31.17
C ALA A 322 -1.77 12.02 30.66
N TRP A 323 -0.44 12.02 30.63
CA TRP A 323 0.39 13.08 30.03
C TRP A 323 0.36 13.00 28.51
N TYR A 324 0.49 14.14 27.84
CA TYR A 324 0.63 14.20 26.38
C TYR A 324 1.29 15.50 25.95
N ASP A 325 2.36 15.40 25.16
CA ASP A 325 2.85 16.55 24.40
C ASP A 325 1.78 16.90 23.35
N ASN A 326 1.02 17.95 23.62
CA ASN A 326 -0.11 18.37 22.80
C ASN A 326 0.29 18.87 21.41
N GLU A 327 1.59 19.04 21.15
CA GLU A 327 2.12 19.47 19.87
C GLU A 327 2.82 18.31 19.16
N TRP A 328 3.79 17.66 19.80
CA TRP A 328 4.59 16.59 19.19
C TRP A 328 3.82 15.27 19.05
N GLY A 329 3.24 14.77 20.14
CA GLY A 329 2.45 13.53 20.13
C GLY A 329 1.25 13.64 19.18
N TYR A 330 0.59 14.81 19.17
CA TYR A 330 -0.48 15.08 18.19
C TYR A 330 0.02 15.13 16.76
N SER A 331 1.15 15.80 16.49
CA SER A 331 1.71 15.89 15.14
C SER A 331 2.15 14.52 14.62
N ALA A 332 2.66 13.65 15.50
CA ALA A 332 2.97 12.26 15.16
C ALA A 332 1.69 11.52 14.73
N ARG A 333 0.59 11.63 15.49
CA ARG A 333 -0.70 11.04 15.12
C ARG A 333 -1.28 11.61 13.83
N PHE A 334 -1.14 12.90 13.61
CA PHE A 334 -1.55 13.53 12.37
C PHE A 334 -0.78 12.94 11.18
N VAL A 335 0.53 12.74 11.32
CA VAL A 335 1.37 12.11 10.30
C VAL A 335 1.01 10.63 10.10
N ASP A 336 0.70 9.87 11.16
CA ASP A 336 0.23 8.48 11.03
C ASP A 336 -1.05 8.40 10.19
N VAL A 337 -2.03 9.26 10.47
CA VAL A 337 -3.28 9.37 9.67
C VAL A 337 -2.97 9.80 8.24
N ALA A 338 -2.08 10.76 8.04
CA ALA A 338 -1.69 11.22 6.71
C ALA A 338 -0.99 10.14 5.89
N ARG A 339 -0.11 9.35 6.51
CA ARG A 339 0.58 8.22 5.88
C ARG A 339 -0.39 7.10 5.53
N MET A 340 -1.36 6.79 6.40
CA MET A 340 -2.43 5.84 6.11
C MET A 340 -3.24 6.25 4.89
N VAL A 341 -3.66 7.52 4.83
CA VAL A 341 -4.38 8.09 3.67
C VAL A 341 -3.51 8.02 2.41
N ALA A 342 -2.23 8.40 2.50
CA ALA A 342 -1.30 8.34 1.38
C ALA A 342 -1.11 6.90 0.85
N ARG A 343 -0.89 5.93 1.74
CA ARG A 343 -0.74 4.51 1.36
C ARG A 343 -1.94 3.98 0.59
N SER A 344 -3.15 4.46 0.90
CA SER A 344 -4.35 4.08 0.13
C SER A 344 -4.35 4.56 -1.33
N LEU A 345 -3.49 5.53 -1.68
CA LEU A 345 -3.28 5.98 -3.06
C LEU A 345 -2.15 5.23 -3.77
N LEU A 346 -1.36 4.44 -3.02
CA LEU A 346 -0.37 3.54 -3.58
C LEU A 346 -1.09 2.30 -4.11
N THR A 347 -1.31 2.23 -5.43
CA THR A 347 -1.79 0.98 -6.02
C THR A 347 -0.66 -0.05 -5.99
N CYS A 348 -0.86 -1.19 -5.32
CA CYS A 348 -0.08 -2.40 -5.52
C CYS A 348 -0.27 -2.91 -6.96
N LYS A 349 0.36 -2.23 -7.91
CA LYS A 349 0.57 -2.77 -9.25
C LYS A 349 1.91 -3.49 -9.25
N GLY A 350 1.83 -4.79 -8.97
CA GLY A 350 2.87 -5.74 -9.33
C GLY A 350 3.56 -6.38 -8.14
N PHE A 351 2.91 -7.38 -7.53
CA PHE A 351 3.64 -8.49 -6.90
C PHE A 351 2.89 -9.84 -6.95
N LEU A 352 1.62 -9.86 -7.39
CA LEU A 352 1.05 -11.08 -7.97
C LEU A 352 1.63 -11.29 -9.38
N ARG A 353 2.83 -11.87 -9.49
CA ARG A 353 3.04 -12.79 -10.62
C ARG A 353 2.01 -13.90 -10.40
N PRO A 354 1.15 -14.21 -11.37
CA PRO A 354 0.34 -15.41 -11.27
C PRO A 354 1.32 -16.56 -11.10
N ALA A 355 1.37 -17.17 -9.91
CA ALA A 355 1.86 -18.52 -9.82
C ALA A 355 1.06 -19.32 -10.87
N THR A 356 1.78 -19.92 -11.82
CA THR A 356 1.28 -20.78 -12.92
C THR A 356 0.93 -20.12 -14.28
N GLU A 357 1.94 -19.78 -15.07
CA GLU A 357 1.93 -20.17 -16.50
C GLU A 357 2.63 -21.51 -16.73
N ALA A 358 3.56 -21.91 -15.85
CA ALA A 358 4.30 -23.17 -15.98
C ALA A 358 3.48 -24.46 -15.70
N ALA A 359 2.20 -24.37 -15.31
CA ALA A 359 1.34 -25.53 -15.05
C ALA A 359 0.06 -25.60 -15.91
N ARG A 360 -0.15 -24.71 -16.89
CA ARG A 360 -1.41 -24.64 -17.66
C ARG A 360 -1.26 -25.22 -19.06
N GLY A 361 -1.45 -26.53 -19.17
CA GLY A 361 -1.64 -27.24 -20.45
C GLY A 361 -2.99 -27.00 -21.13
N LEU A 362 -3.65 -25.85 -20.92
CA LEU A 362 -4.93 -25.50 -21.53
C LEU A 362 -4.91 -24.03 -21.97
N LYS A 363 -4.94 -23.81 -23.29
CA LYS A 363 -5.06 -22.47 -23.90
C LYS A 363 -6.46 -21.92 -23.63
N LEU A 364 -6.58 -20.96 -22.71
CA LEU A 364 -7.79 -20.16 -22.54
C LEU A 364 -8.08 -19.35 -23.81
N ARG A 365 -9.27 -19.51 -24.38
CA ARG A 365 -9.74 -18.70 -25.50
C ARG A 365 -10.31 -17.39 -24.92
N ARG A 366 -9.48 -16.34 -24.82
CA ARG A 366 -9.95 -14.97 -24.47
C ARG A 366 -11.09 -14.56 -25.42
N LEU A 367 -12.29 -14.39 -24.89
CA LEU A 367 -13.34 -13.61 -25.53
C LEU A 367 -12.92 -12.14 -25.38
N GLY A 368 -12.95 -11.37 -26.48
CA GLY A 368 -12.57 -9.96 -26.44
C GLY A 368 -13.54 -9.10 -25.63
N SER A 369 -13.44 -7.78 -25.76
CA SER A 369 -14.26 -6.75 -25.10
C SER A 369 -15.75 -6.74 -25.49
N THR A 370 -16.32 -7.87 -25.90
CA THR A 370 -17.72 -8.05 -26.29
C THR A 370 -18.23 -9.35 -25.68
N PRO A 371 -19.41 -9.36 -25.03
CA PRO A 371 -20.01 -10.59 -24.54
C PRO A 371 -20.19 -11.62 -25.67
N PRO A 372 -20.13 -12.94 -25.38
CA PRO A 372 -20.34 -13.97 -26.39
C PRO A 372 -21.68 -13.80 -27.11
N ARG A 373 -21.71 -14.07 -28.42
CA ARG A 373 -22.95 -14.01 -29.22
C ARG A 373 -23.86 -15.17 -28.84
N LEU A 374 -25.18 -14.91 -28.84
CA LEU A 374 -26.23 -15.90 -28.50
C LEU A 374 -26.08 -17.22 -29.27
N ASP A 375 -25.68 -17.17 -30.54
CA ASP A 375 -25.53 -18.35 -31.40
C ASP A 375 -24.37 -19.28 -30.97
N ASP A 376 -23.39 -18.77 -30.23
CA ASP A 376 -22.21 -19.53 -29.78
C ASP A 376 -22.41 -20.16 -28.38
N MET A 377 -23.46 -19.78 -27.65
CA MET A 377 -23.70 -20.12 -26.23
C MET A 377 -23.68 -21.63 -25.92
N PRO A 378 -24.30 -22.54 -26.71
CA PRO A 378 -24.36 -23.96 -26.37
C PRO A 378 -22.98 -24.65 -26.33
N ALA A 379 -21.98 -24.08 -27.01
CA ALA A 379 -20.63 -24.63 -27.11
C ALA A 379 -19.62 -23.98 -26.14
N LEU A 380 -20.03 -22.99 -25.35
CA LEU A 380 -19.13 -22.27 -24.45
C LEU A 380 -18.69 -23.16 -23.27
N ARG A 381 -17.37 -23.24 -23.09
CA ARG A 381 -16.72 -23.88 -21.93
C ARG A 381 -16.09 -22.87 -20.98
N GLU A 382 -15.61 -21.75 -21.52
CA GLU A 382 -14.90 -20.73 -20.78
C GLU A 382 -15.46 -19.36 -21.17
N VAL A 383 -15.76 -18.53 -20.17
CA VAL A 383 -16.28 -17.19 -20.33
C VAL A 383 -15.44 -16.24 -19.47
N ASP A 384 -14.84 -15.26 -20.10
CA ASP A 384 -14.09 -14.19 -19.43
C ASP A 384 -14.70 -12.85 -19.83
N VAL A 385 -15.29 -12.18 -18.85
CA VAL A 385 -15.90 -10.85 -19.00
C VAL A 385 -15.30 -9.85 -18.00
N ALA A 386 -14.14 -10.16 -17.40
CA ALA A 386 -13.52 -9.28 -16.41
C ALA A 386 -13.09 -7.91 -16.99
N GLU A 387 -12.88 -7.85 -18.31
CA GLU A 387 -12.56 -6.60 -19.02
C GLU A 387 -13.74 -6.06 -19.84
N VAL A 388 -14.94 -6.63 -19.68
CA VAL A 388 -16.17 -6.14 -20.32
C VAL A 388 -16.82 -5.08 -19.42
N PRO A 389 -17.15 -3.87 -19.93
CA PRO A 389 -17.78 -2.83 -19.13
C PRO A 389 -19.12 -3.28 -18.53
N ALA A 390 -19.43 -2.89 -17.29
CA ALA A 390 -20.71 -3.19 -16.61
C ALA A 390 -21.96 -2.73 -17.38
N ALA A 391 -21.82 -1.76 -18.29
CA ALA A 391 -22.91 -1.32 -19.17
C ALA A 391 -23.22 -2.30 -20.31
N ASP A 392 -22.26 -3.18 -20.66
CA ASP A 392 -22.31 -4.08 -21.81
C ASP A 392 -22.58 -5.55 -21.43
N TRP A 393 -22.68 -5.86 -20.13
CA TRP A 393 -23.22 -7.14 -19.63
C TRP A 393 -24.28 -6.86 -18.57
N SER A 394 -25.45 -7.49 -18.69
CA SER A 394 -26.60 -7.27 -17.81
C SER A 394 -26.90 -8.51 -16.97
N GLU A 395 -27.75 -8.40 -15.95
CA GLU A 395 -28.35 -9.57 -15.28
C GLU A 395 -28.97 -10.54 -16.31
N GLY A 396 -29.52 -9.99 -17.40
CA GLY A 396 -30.03 -10.75 -18.54
C GLY A 396 -28.97 -11.61 -19.22
N PHE A 397 -27.71 -11.17 -19.27
CA PHE A 397 -26.61 -11.98 -19.80
C PHE A 397 -26.32 -13.20 -18.93
N LEU A 398 -26.24 -13.04 -17.59
CA LEU A 398 -26.01 -14.17 -16.69
C LEU A 398 -27.19 -15.16 -16.72
N LEU A 399 -28.42 -14.65 -16.83
CA LEU A 399 -29.62 -15.48 -17.02
C LEU A 399 -29.58 -16.26 -18.34
N GLN A 400 -29.25 -15.60 -19.45
CA GLN A 400 -29.10 -16.24 -20.75
C GLN A 400 -27.97 -17.27 -20.75
N LEU A 401 -26.84 -16.96 -20.10
CA LEU A 401 -25.73 -17.89 -19.96
C LEU A 401 -26.17 -19.14 -19.17
N ALA A 402 -26.88 -18.95 -18.07
CA ALA A 402 -27.43 -20.05 -17.27
C ALA A 402 -28.46 -20.91 -18.02
N GLU A 403 -29.21 -20.33 -18.96
CA GLU A 403 -30.24 -21.03 -19.73
C GLU A 403 -29.71 -21.71 -20.99
N GLN A 404 -28.77 -21.08 -21.68
CA GLN A 404 -28.35 -21.45 -23.04
C GLN A 404 -26.93 -22.03 -23.10
N ALA A 405 -26.13 -21.84 -22.05
CA ALA A 405 -24.77 -22.36 -21.94
C ALA A 405 -24.59 -23.17 -20.64
N PRO A 406 -25.35 -24.26 -20.41
CA PRO A 406 -25.25 -25.06 -19.18
C PRO A 406 -23.89 -25.74 -19.03
N LEU A 407 -23.10 -25.79 -20.11
CA LEU A 407 -21.85 -26.51 -20.28
C LEU A 407 -20.59 -25.69 -19.91
N VAL A 408 -20.76 -24.47 -19.40
CA VAL A 408 -19.66 -23.60 -18.98
C VAL A 408 -18.95 -24.19 -17.75
N GLU A 409 -17.64 -24.33 -17.85
CA GLU A 409 -16.75 -24.88 -16.83
C GLU A 409 -15.90 -23.80 -16.15
N SER A 410 -15.71 -22.64 -16.79
CA SER A 410 -14.91 -21.53 -16.27
C SER A 410 -15.59 -20.20 -16.52
N LEU A 411 -15.78 -19.40 -15.47
CA LEU A 411 -16.39 -18.08 -15.55
C LEU A 411 -15.55 -17.07 -14.78
N LYS A 412 -15.16 -16.00 -15.46
CA LYS A 412 -14.42 -14.88 -14.89
C LYS A 412 -15.22 -13.59 -15.03
N LEU A 413 -15.67 -13.08 -13.89
CA LEU A 413 -16.39 -11.82 -13.74
C LEU A 413 -15.54 -10.71 -13.09
N GLY A 414 -14.29 -10.97 -12.69
CA GLY A 414 -13.52 -10.04 -11.84
C GLY A 414 -13.45 -8.56 -12.32
N ARG A 415 -13.31 -7.62 -11.36
CA ARG A 415 -13.35 -6.14 -11.51
C ARG A 415 -14.73 -5.50 -11.69
N GLN A 416 -15.82 -6.24 -11.47
CA GLN A 416 -17.18 -5.70 -11.53
C GLN A 416 -17.58 -5.17 -10.15
N GLN A 417 -18.20 -3.98 -10.05
CA GLN A 417 -18.46 -3.39 -8.73
C GLN A 417 -19.52 -4.15 -7.91
N VAL A 418 -20.55 -4.74 -8.53
CA VAL A 418 -21.67 -5.41 -7.84
C VAL A 418 -22.16 -6.62 -8.64
N VAL A 419 -22.29 -7.79 -8.00
CA VAL A 419 -23.20 -8.87 -8.43
C VAL A 419 -24.51 -8.70 -7.67
N THR A 420 -25.64 -8.67 -8.37
CA THR A 420 -26.97 -8.55 -7.73
C THR A 420 -27.49 -9.92 -7.30
N SER A 421 -28.53 -9.94 -6.46
CA SER A 421 -29.19 -11.18 -6.02
C SER A 421 -29.75 -12.01 -7.19
N LEU A 422 -30.27 -11.34 -8.23
CA LEU A 422 -30.76 -11.99 -9.44
C LEU A 422 -29.61 -12.62 -10.24
N GLY A 423 -28.52 -11.87 -10.42
CA GLY A 423 -27.30 -12.39 -11.05
C GLY A 423 -26.70 -13.58 -10.31
N ALA A 424 -26.67 -13.52 -8.97
CA ALA A 424 -26.25 -14.63 -8.12
C ALA A 424 -27.14 -15.88 -8.29
N GLY A 425 -28.46 -15.71 -8.36
CA GLY A 425 -29.38 -16.81 -8.66
C GLY A 425 -29.11 -17.47 -10.02
N ALA A 426 -28.72 -16.68 -11.02
CA ALA A 426 -28.31 -17.21 -12.33
C ALA A 426 -26.99 -17.98 -12.25
N LEU A 427 -26.00 -17.46 -11.52
CA LEU A 427 -24.71 -18.14 -11.29
C LEU A 427 -24.91 -19.51 -10.66
N ALA A 428 -25.77 -19.61 -9.64
CA ALA A 428 -26.08 -20.87 -8.95
C ALA A 428 -26.68 -21.95 -9.87
N ARG A 429 -27.21 -21.58 -11.05
CA ARG A 429 -27.74 -22.52 -12.04
C ARG A 429 -26.66 -23.14 -12.93
N LEU A 430 -25.43 -22.60 -12.95
CA LEU A 430 -24.29 -23.10 -13.73
C LEU A 430 -23.64 -24.33 -13.08
N ARG A 431 -24.35 -25.46 -13.10
CA ARG A 431 -23.98 -26.68 -12.38
C ARG A 431 -22.67 -27.33 -12.82
N HIS A 432 -22.18 -27.05 -14.03
CA HIS A 432 -20.92 -27.59 -14.55
C HIS A 432 -19.70 -26.70 -14.23
N LEU A 433 -19.91 -25.58 -13.56
CA LEU A 433 -18.85 -24.62 -13.28
C LEU A 433 -17.80 -25.21 -12.33
N ALA A 434 -16.57 -25.32 -12.82
CA ALA A 434 -15.42 -25.82 -12.07
C ALA A 434 -14.49 -24.67 -11.61
N ARG A 435 -14.51 -23.52 -12.29
CA ARG A 435 -13.71 -22.33 -11.95
C ARG A 435 -14.56 -21.08 -11.96
N LEU A 436 -14.47 -20.29 -10.89
CA LEU A 436 -15.17 -19.02 -10.73
C LEU A 436 -14.20 -17.94 -10.25
N ASP A 437 -14.16 -16.80 -10.95
CA ASP A 437 -13.41 -15.61 -10.54
C ASP A 437 -14.40 -14.45 -10.36
N LEU A 438 -14.60 -14.06 -9.10
CA LEU A 438 -15.37 -12.90 -8.65
C LEU A 438 -14.45 -11.82 -8.04
N SER A 439 -13.16 -11.84 -8.35
CA SER A 439 -12.19 -10.89 -7.79
C SER A 439 -12.65 -9.44 -7.94
N GLY A 440 -12.54 -8.62 -6.90
CA GLY A 440 -12.92 -7.20 -6.96
C GLY A 440 -14.42 -6.91 -6.95
N CYS A 441 -15.29 -7.89 -6.70
CA CYS A 441 -16.74 -7.71 -6.53
C CYS A 441 -17.12 -7.07 -5.18
N CYS A 442 -16.49 -5.94 -4.84
CA CYS A 442 -16.41 -5.38 -3.48
C CYS A 442 -17.74 -4.91 -2.86
N GLN A 443 -18.75 -4.59 -3.67
CA GLN A 443 -20.08 -4.17 -3.18
C GLN A 443 -21.09 -5.33 -3.12
N THR A 444 -20.71 -6.54 -3.54
CA THR A 444 -21.59 -7.70 -3.49
C THR A 444 -21.82 -8.09 -2.03
N SER A 445 -23.06 -8.10 -1.57
CA SER A 445 -23.37 -8.44 -0.18
C SER A 445 -23.06 -9.92 0.13
N GLU A 446 -22.78 -10.21 1.39
CA GLU A 446 -22.50 -11.59 1.84
C GLU A 446 -23.61 -12.57 1.46
N GLY A 447 -24.89 -12.18 1.64
CA GLY A 447 -26.04 -12.98 1.24
C GLY A 447 -26.11 -13.23 -0.27
N THR A 448 -25.62 -12.30 -1.09
CA THR A 448 -25.59 -12.45 -2.55
C THR A 448 -24.47 -13.39 -2.99
N LEU A 449 -23.29 -13.28 -2.38
CA LEU A 449 -22.20 -14.26 -2.57
C LEU A 449 -22.65 -15.65 -2.16
N ALA A 450 -23.31 -15.76 -1.01
CA ALA A 450 -23.88 -17.01 -0.52
C ALA A 450 -24.86 -17.61 -1.54
N LEU A 451 -25.81 -16.82 -2.05
CA LEU A 451 -26.74 -17.26 -3.09
C LEU A 451 -26.03 -17.76 -4.36
N ALA A 452 -24.98 -17.07 -4.80
CA ALA A 452 -24.23 -17.45 -6.00
C ALA A 452 -23.52 -18.80 -5.84
N LEU A 453 -22.93 -19.02 -4.67
CA LEU A 453 -22.08 -20.18 -4.39
C LEU A 453 -22.88 -21.43 -4.02
N GLY A 454 -24.10 -21.27 -3.48
CA GLY A 454 -24.92 -22.38 -2.98
C GLY A 454 -25.29 -23.45 -4.03
N GLY A 455 -25.25 -23.13 -5.32
CA GLY A 455 -25.57 -24.08 -6.41
C GLY A 455 -24.38 -24.78 -7.06
N LEU A 456 -23.14 -24.38 -6.73
CA LEU A 456 -21.93 -24.69 -7.48
C LEU A 456 -21.19 -25.93 -6.96
N HIS A 457 -21.87 -27.07 -6.88
CA HIS A 457 -21.33 -28.32 -6.32
C HIS A 457 -20.08 -28.90 -7.01
N ASN A 458 -19.82 -28.54 -8.26
CA ASN A 458 -18.64 -28.97 -9.02
C ASN A 458 -17.47 -27.97 -8.98
N LEU A 459 -17.59 -26.89 -8.19
CA LEU A 459 -16.57 -25.86 -8.11
C LEU A 459 -15.28 -26.42 -7.49
N ARG A 460 -14.16 -26.21 -8.20
CA ARG A 460 -12.81 -26.66 -7.82
C ARG A 460 -11.89 -25.50 -7.52
N GLU A 461 -12.10 -24.35 -8.15
CA GLU A 461 -11.29 -23.15 -7.99
C GLU A 461 -12.21 -21.94 -7.85
N ALA A 462 -11.99 -21.14 -6.80
CA ALA A 462 -12.71 -19.90 -6.57
C ALA A 462 -11.72 -18.77 -6.25
N ASP A 463 -11.77 -17.69 -7.02
CA ASP A 463 -11.11 -16.42 -6.70
C ASP A 463 -12.17 -15.45 -6.20
N LEU A 464 -12.13 -15.16 -4.90
CA LEU A 464 -13.03 -14.24 -4.21
C LEU A 464 -12.23 -13.06 -3.63
N SER A 465 -11.03 -12.80 -4.15
CA SER A 465 -10.19 -11.70 -3.70
C SER A 465 -10.91 -10.36 -3.77
N MET A 466 -10.63 -9.46 -2.83
CA MET A 466 -11.21 -8.13 -2.69
C MET A 466 -12.75 -8.11 -2.58
N CYS A 467 -13.37 -9.23 -2.18
CA CYS A 467 -14.80 -9.28 -1.84
C CYS A 467 -15.00 -8.83 -0.38
N ALA A 468 -14.93 -7.51 -0.14
CA ALA A 468 -14.90 -6.91 1.20
C ALA A 468 -16.07 -7.27 2.14
N GLN A 469 -17.21 -7.74 1.61
CA GLN A 469 -18.37 -8.16 2.41
C GLN A 469 -18.36 -9.65 2.79
N LEU A 470 -17.39 -10.44 2.31
CA LEU A 470 -17.29 -11.87 2.58
C LEU A 470 -16.88 -12.12 4.04
N GLY A 471 -17.73 -12.81 4.80
CA GLY A 471 -17.47 -13.23 6.18
C GLY A 471 -17.64 -14.73 6.40
N ASP A 472 -17.75 -15.13 7.67
CA ASP A 472 -17.80 -16.53 8.09
C ASP A 472 -19.00 -17.31 7.53
N ALA A 473 -20.14 -16.66 7.29
CA ALA A 473 -21.32 -17.33 6.75
C ALA A 473 -21.08 -17.78 5.31
N THR A 474 -20.34 -16.99 4.53
CA THR A 474 -19.93 -17.37 3.17
C THR A 474 -18.95 -18.54 3.20
N LEU A 475 -17.95 -18.52 4.09
CA LEU A 475 -16.99 -19.63 4.22
C LEU A 475 -17.67 -20.93 4.65
N ASN A 476 -18.63 -20.86 5.59
CA ASN A 476 -19.43 -22.01 6.00
C ASN A 476 -20.26 -22.57 4.84
N LEU A 477 -20.86 -21.70 4.02
CA LEU A 477 -21.63 -22.13 2.86
C LEU A 477 -20.75 -22.75 1.78
N LEU A 478 -19.57 -22.18 1.50
CA LEU A 478 -18.58 -22.75 0.60
C LEU A 478 -18.22 -24.17 1.04
N ALA A 479 -17.91 -24.34 2.33
CA ALA A 479 -17.60 -25.64 2.92
C ALA A 479 -18.76 -26.65 2.77
N ALA A 480 -20.01 -26.20 2.89
CA ALA A 480 -21.19 -27.05 2.78
C ALA A 480 -21.58 -27.38 1.32
N SER A 481 -21.39 -26.44 0.40
CA SER A 481 -22.00 -26.50 -0.95
C SER A 481 -21.00 -26.87 -2.04
N CYS A 482 -19.70 -26.66 -1.81
CA CYS A 482 -18.64 -26.87 -2.81
C CYS A 482 -17.62 -27.95 -2.35
N PRO A 483 -18.02 -29.22 -2.19
CA PRO A 483 -17.18 -30.25 -1.58
C PRO A 483 -15.92 -30.61 -2.38
N GLN A 484 -15.83 -30.21 -3.66
CA GLN A 484 -14.66 -30.42 -4.52
C GLN A 484 -13.69 -29.23 -4.55
N LEU A 485 -13.95 -28.17 -3.76
CA LEU A 485 -13.15 -26.96 -3.80
C LEU A 485 -11.73 -27.25 -3.32
N ALA A 486 -10.77 -27.09 -4.24
CA ALA A 486 -9.35 -27.40 -4.02
C ALA A 486 -8.47 -26.15 -4.03
N ARG A 487 -8.92 -25.04 -4.61
CA ARG A 487 -8.22 -23.76 -4.60
C ARG A 487 -9.16 -22.63 -4.22
N LEU A 488 -8.73 -21.81 -3.29
CA LEU A 488 -9.48 -20.66 -2.82
C LEU A 488 -8.55 -19.47 -2.63
N ASP A 489 -8.90 -18.34 -3.25
CA ASP A 489 -8.24 -17.05 -3.05
C ASP A 489 -9.20 -16.11 -2.32
N LEU A 490 -8.76 -15.59 -1.17
CA LEU A 490 -9.45 -14.64 -0.31
C LEU A 490 -8.62 -13.38 -0.08
N THR A 491 -7.69 -13.04 -0.98
CA THR A 491 -6.83 -11.87 -0.82
C THR A 491 -7.65 -10.61 -0.51
N SER A 492 -7.23 -9.81 0.47
CA SER A 492 -7.93 -8.58 0.90
C SER A 492 -9.40 -8.81 1.30
N CYS A 493 -9.73 -9.96 1.90
CA CYS A 493 -11.02 -10.19 2.54
C CYS A 493 -10.85 -10.08 4.06
N GLU A 494 -11.51 -9.10 4.68
CA GLU A 494 -11.20 -8.68 6.05
C GLU A 494 -12.21 -9.14 7.12
N ARG A 495 -13.34 -9.74 6.71
CA ARG A 495 -14.49 -9.99 7.62
C ARG A 495 -14.66 -11.44 8.08
N PHE A 496 -13.79 -12.35 7.66
CA PHE A 496 -13.81 -13.72 8.19
C PHE A 496 -12.93 -13.84 9.44
N SER A 497 -13.24 -14.81 10.30
CA SER A 497 -12.54 -15.12 11.53
C SER A 497 -11.91 -16.52 11.51
N GLU A 498 -11.22 -16.88 12.58
CA GLU A 498 -10.77 -18.26 12.84
C GLU A 498 -11.92 -19.27 12.68
N ALA A 499 -13.13 -18.94 13.17
CA ALA A 499 -14.27 -19.83 13.12
C ALA A 499 -14.70 -20.14 11.67
N GLY A 500 -14.64 -19.14 10.79
CA GLY A 500 -14.85 -19.31 9.35
C GLY A 500 -13.79 -20.17 8.69
N LEU A 501 -12.51 -19.92 8.99
CA LEU A 501 -11.40 -20.74 8.49
C LEU A 501 -11.50 -22.21 8.93
N ARG A 502 -11.97 -22.48 10.16
CA ARG A 502 -12.22 -23.85 10.63
C ARG A 502 -13.31 -24.56 9.83
N GLN A 503 -14.28 -23.84 9.25
CA GLN A 503 -15.27 -24.49 8.37
C GLN A 503 -14.64 -25.01 7.08
N LEU A 504 -13.62 -24.31 6.57
CA LEU A 504 -12.90 -24.71 5.35
C LEU A 504 -12.10 -26.01 5.53
N ALA A 505 -11.86 -26.47 6.77
CA ALA A 505 -11.25 -27.77 7.06
C ALA A 505 -12.02 -28.97 6.46
N ARG A 506 -13.32 -28.79 6.14
CA ARG A 506 -14.15 -29.81 5.49
C ARG A 506 -13.83 -29.99 4.00
N LEU A 507 -13.07 -29.07 3.42
CA LEU A 507 -12.79 -29.03 1.99
C LEU A 507 -11.43 -29.67 1.67
N PRO A 508 -11.27 -30.30 0.49
CA PRO A 508 -10.01 -30.87 0.04
C PRO A 508 -9.04 -29.80 -0.50
N LEU A 509 -8.86 -28.71 0.25
CA LEU A 509 -8.04 -27.57 -0.18
C LEU A 509 -6.56 -27.97 -0.36
N ARG A 510 -6.03 -27.63 -1.53
CA ARG A 510 -4.62 -27.76 -1.90
C ARG A 510 -3.93 -26.41 -2.02
N SER A 511 -4.69 -25.34 -2.26
CA SER A 511 -4.19 -23.97 -2.34
C SER A 511 -5.14 -23.03 -1.63
N LEU A 512 -4.59 -22.22 -0.73
CA LEU A 512 -5.31 -21.20 0.00
C LEU A 512 -4.47 -19.91 0.01
N ILE A 513 -5.02 -18.84 -0.55
CA ILE A 513 -4.39 -17.52 -0.57
C ILE A 513 -5.18 -16.59 0.34
N LEU A 514 -4.50 -16.01 1.33
CA LEU A 514 -5.04 -15.10 2.34
C LEU A 514 -4.19 -13.82 2.39
N SER A 515 -3.59 -13.42 1.27
CA SER A 515 -2.74 -12.23 1.21
C SER A 515 -3.52 -10.95 1.51
N ALA A 516 -2.88 -9.93 2.08
CA ALA A 516 -3.49 -8.69 2.54
C ALA A 516 -4.71 -8.89 3.46
N CYS A 517 -4.73 -9.96 4.27
CA CYS A 517 -5.74 -10.20 5.30
C CYS A 517 -5.18 -9.80 6.67
N CYS A 518 -5.44 -8.56 7.09
CA CYS A 518 -4.88 -7.98 8.31
C CYS A 518 -5.38 -8.63 9.60
N GLN A 519 -6.55 -9.28 9.57
CA GLN A 519 -7.20 -9.93 10.71
C GLN A 519 -6.63 -11.32 11.07
N LEU A 520 -5.63 -11.81 10.33
CA LEU A 520 -5.01 -13.11 10.61
C LEU A 520 -4.22 -13.08 11.93
N THR A 521 -4.42 -14.12 12.74
CA THR A 521 -3.76 -14.33 14.05
C THR A 521 -3.11 -15.71 14.14
N ASP A 522 -2.37 -15.98 15.20
CA ASP A 522 -1.79 -17.31 15.48
C ASP A 522 -2.86 -18.41 15.49
N SER A 523 -4.03 -18.13 16.06
CA SER A 523 -5.17 -19.07 16.09
C SER A 523 -5.71 -19.37 14.69
N CYS A 524 -5.64 -18.40 13.77
CA CYS A 524 -6.00 -18.63 12.37
C CYS A 524 -5.02 -19.60 11.70
N LEU A 525 -3.71 -19.43 11.92
CA LEU A 525 -2.69 -20.34 11.39
C LEU A 525 -2.80 -21.74 12.01
N LEU A 526 -3.15 -21.83 13.29
CA LEU A 526 -3.45 -23.11 13.94
C LEU A 526 -4.64 -23.80 13.28
N ALA A 527 -5.73 -23.07 13.03
CA ALA A 527 -6.92 -23.61 12.37
C ALA A 527 -6.61 -24.14 10.96
N ILE A 528 -5.77 -23.44 10.19
CA ILE A 528 -5.30 -23.89 8.87
C ILE A 528 -4.45 -25.17 9.02
N ALA A 529 -3.47 -25.15 9.93
CA ALA A 529 -2.55 -26.25 10.14
C ALA A 529 -3.23 -27.55 10.62
N GLU A 530 -4.29 -27.43 11.43
CA GLU A 530 -5.09 -28.57 11.90
C GLU A 530 -6.13 -29.02 10.88
N GLY A 531 -6.77 -28.06 10.22
CA GLY A 531 -7.92 -28.31 9.35
C GLY A 531 -7.57 -28.74 7.93
N MET A 532 -6.38 -28.37 7.44
CA MET A 532 -6.03 -28.48 6.01
C MET A 532 -4.71 -29.25 5.79
N PRO A 533 -4.59 -30.51 6.23
CA PRO A 533 -3.32 -31.25 6.17
C PRO A 533 -2.85 -31.59 4.74
N SER A 534 -3.71 -31.44 3.73
CA SER A 534 -3.37 -31.65 2.31
C SER A 534 -2.95 -30.36 1.59
N LEU A 535 -2.83 -29.24 2.32
CA LEU A 535 -2.50 -27.94 1.74
C LEU A 535 -1.07 -27.96 1.19
N SER A 536 -0.96 -27.67 -0.12
CA SER A 536 0.31 -27.66 -0.85
C SER A 536 0.82 -26.24 -1.16
N CYS A 537 -0.06 -25.25 -1.09
CA CYS A 537 0.23 -23.85 -1.32
C CYS A 537 -0.52 -22.99 -0.30
N LEU A 538 0.22 -22.14 0.41
CA LEU A 538 -0.32 -21.17 1.36
C LEU A 538 0.27 -19.79 1.03
N GLY A 539 -0.61 -18.83 0.73
CA GLY A 539 -0.22 -17.44 0.49
C GLY A 539 -0.67 -16.54 1.63
N LEU A 540 0.28 -15.82 2.25
CA LEU A 540 0.03 -14.91 3.37
C LEU A 540 0.60 -13.50 3.10
N PHE A 541 1.10 -13.20 1.90
CA PHE A 541 1.72 -11.91 1.53
C PHE A 541 1.00 -10.68 2.12
N GLU A 542 1.73 -9.69 2.65
CA GLU A 542 1.21 -8.50 3.34
C GLU A 542 0.10 -8.78 4.39
N SER A 543 0.18 -9.90 5.12
CA SER A 543 -0.86 -10.27 6.09
C SER A 543 -0.33 -10.48 7.51
N GLY A 544 -1.27 -10.64 8.45
CA GLY A 544 -0.98 -11.18 9.76
C GLY A 544 -0.05 -10.29 10.58
N GLU A 545 -0.32 -8.99 10.67
CA GLU A 545 0.40 -8.08 11.58
C GLU A 545 0.40 -8.58 13.04
N SER A 546 -0.56 -9.43 13.40
CA SER A 546 -0.69 -10.08 14.71
C SER A 546 -0.16 -11.52 14.78
N VAL A 547 0.54 -12.01 13.74
CA VAL A 547 1.10 -13.37 13.70
C VAL A 547 2.50 -13.36 14.32
N THR A 548 2.70 -14.18 15.36
CA THR A 548 3.95 -14.30 16.10
C THR A 548 4.76 -15.54 15.69
N ASP A 549 5.91 -15.75 16.33
CA ASP A 549 6.71 -16.98 16.17
C ASP A 549 5.88 -18.25 16.50
N ASP A 550 4.92 -18.18 17.42
CA ASP A 550 4.05 -19.30 17.78
C ASP A 550 3.08 -19.65 16.63
N GLY A 551 2.53 -18.63 15.97
CA GLY A 551 1.71 -18.82 14.77
C GLY A 551 2.48 -19.48 13.63
N LEU A 552 3.72 -19.05 13.38
CA LEU A 552 4.61 -19.70 12.40
C LEU A 552 4.92 -21.15 12.80
N ALA A 553 5.14 -21.43 14.08
CA ALA A 553 5.40 -22.78 14.57
C ALA A 553 4.23 -23.74 14.29
N HIS A 554 2.98 -23.25 14.25
CA HIS A 554 1.84 -24.08 13.86
C HIS A 554 1.92 -24.57 12.40
N LEU A 555 2.46 -23.77 11.49
CA LEU A 555 2.65 -24.16 10.09
C LEU A 555 3.59 -25.34 9.92
N ALA A 556 4.48 -25.61 10.90
CA ALA A 556 5.36 -26.77 10.92
C ALA A 556 4.62 -28.13 10.82
N ARG A 557 3.32 -28.16 11.16
CA ARG A 557 2.45 -29.32 10.98
C ARG A 557 2.21 -29.68 9.50
N LEU A 558 2.33 -28.70 8.59
CA LEU A 558 2.15 -28.86 7.15
C LEU A 558 3.43 -29.25 6.41
N ARG A 559 4.53 -29.55 7.12
CA ARG A 559 5.84 -29.89 6.54
C ARG A 559 5.85 -31.01 5.50
N GLY A 560 4.87 -31.93 5.57
CA GLY A 560 4.75 -33.05 4.65
C GLY A 560 3.94 -32.75 3.39
N SER A 561 3.20 -31.65 3.36
CA SER A 561 2.29 -31.30 2.26
C SER A 561 2.68 -30.00 1.55
N LEU A 562 3.21 -29.02 2.28
CA LEU A 562 3.44 -27.68 1.77
C LEU A 562 4.64 -27.64 0.82
N THR A 563 4.39 -27.20 -0.41
CA THR A 563 5.38 -27.05 -1.48
C THR A 563 5.55 -25.60 -1.94
N ALA A 564 4.63 -24.71 -1.58
CA ALA A 564 4.68 -23.29 -1.87
C ALA A 564 4.23 -22.51 -0.64
N LEU A 565 5.05 -21.56 -0.19
CA LEU A 565 4.76 -20.72 0.97
C LEU A 565 5.14 -19.27 0.66
N ASP A 566 4.16 -18.38 0.74
CA ASP A 566 4.39 -16.94 0.61
C ASP A 566 4.11 -16.25 1.95
N LEU A 567 5.15 -15.67 2.54
CA LEU A 567 5.15 -14.85 3.75
C LEU A 567 5.59 -13.41 3.47
N GLY A 568 5.75 -13.01 2.20
CA GLY A 568 6.39 -11.75 1.84
C GLY A 568 5.68 -10.55 2.45
N TYR A 569 6.42 -9.58 2.98
CA TYR A 569 5.92 -8.36 3.63
C TYR A 569 4.90 -8.60 4.75
N SER A 570 4.84 -9.83 5.26
CA SER A 570 3.90 -10.28 6.27
C SER A 570 4.57 -10.39 7.62
N CYS A 571 3.74 -10.41 8.67
CA CYS A 571 4.13 -10.83 10.00
C CYS A 571 5.25 -9.96 10.61
N TRP A 572 4.99 -8.69 10.90
CA TRP A 572 6.03 -7.77 11.41
C TRP A 572 6.47 -8.03 12.87
N SER A 573 5.89 -9.04 13.54
CA SER A 573 6.17 -9.41 14.93
C SER A 573 7.03 -10.67 15.13
N HIS A 574 7.40 -11.41 14.07
CA HIS A 574 8.19 -12.63 14.20
C HIS A 574 9.70 -12.36 14.13
N THR A 575 10.49 -13.20 14.79
CA THR A 575 11.93 -13.05 14.90
C THR A 575 12.66 -13.95 13.88
N SER A 576 13.92 -13.62 13.55
CA SER A 576 14.75 -14.49 12.70
C SER A 576 14.83 -15.95 13.23
N PRO A 577 14.91 -16.21 14.55
CA PRO A 577 14.75 -17.56 15.11
C PRO A 577 13.45 -18.29 14.74
N GLY A 578 12.29 -17.63 14.86
CA GLY A 578 10.99 -18.26 14.58
C GLY A 578 10.86 -18.67 13.10
N LEU A 579 11.19 -17.75 12.19
CA LEU A 579 11.22 -18.04 10.76
C LEU A 579 12.23 -19.15 10.42
N GLY A 580 13.42 -19.11 11.03
CA GLY A 580 14.43 -20.16 10.87
C GLY A 580 13.93 -21.54 11.33
N ALA A 581 13.29 -21.62 12.49
CA ALA A 581 12.77 -22.88 13.06
C ALA A 581 11.67 -23.52 12.19
N LEU A 582 10.82 -22.69 11.57
CA LEU A 582 9.84 -23.15 10.58
C LEU A 582 10.54 -23.73 9.34
N LEU A 583 11.46 -22.96 8.75
CA LEU A 583 12.10 -23.30 7.47
C LEU A 583 13.03 -24.51 7.57
N GLN A 584 13.62 -24.78 8.75
CA GLN A 584 14.36 -26.02 9.01
C GLN A 584 13.52 -27.28 8.77
N GLN A 585 12.20 -27.20 8.98
CA GLN A 585 11.28 -28.32 8.86
C GLN A 585 10.66 -28.43 7.46
N MET A 586 10.68 -27.36 6.67
CA MET A 586 9.96 -27.23 5.38
C MET A 586 10.80 -27.69 4.17
N THR A 587 11.25 -28.94 4.19
CA THR A 587 12.22 -29.47 3.21
C THR A 587 11.63 -29.74 1.81
N ALA A 588 10.30 -29.83 1.69
CA ALA A 588 9.59 -30.08 0.44
C ALA A 588 9.23 -28.81 -0.36
N LEU A 589 9.63 -27.62 0.13
CA LEU A 589 9.33 -26.35 -0.54
C LEU A 589 10.01 -26.27 -1.92
N ARG A 590 9.20 -25.86 -2.90
CA ARG A 590 9.57 -25.52 -4.28
C ARG A 590 9.46 -24.03 -4.54
N MET A 591 8.55 -23.34 -3.86
CA MET A 591 8.42 -21.89 -3.88
C MET A 591 8.43 -21.35 -2.45
N LEU A 592 9.23 -20.32 -2.21
CA LEU A 592 9.29 -19.60 -0.95
C LEU A 592 9.40 -18.09 -1.22
N ASN A 593 8.48 -17.32 -0.65
CA ASN A 593 8.60 -15.86 -0.59
C ASN A 593 8.71 -15.43 0.88
N ILE A 594 9.83 -14.81 1.23
CA ILE A 594 10.11 -14.19 2.54
C ILE A 594 10.68 -12.78 2.34
N GLY A 595 10.43 -12.18 1.18
CA GLY A 595 10.85 -10.82 0.88
C GLY A 595 10.13 -9.81 1.75
N GLY A 596 10.80 -8.74 2.19
CA GLY A 596 10.22 -7.72 3.08
C GLY A 596 9.96 -8.17 4.52
N CYS A 597 10.21 -9.44 4.88
CA CYS A 597 10.10 -9.89 6.27
C CYS A 597 11.29 -9.37 7.10
N GLU A 598 11.02 -8.78 8.27
CA GLU A 598 12.08 -8.28 9.17
C GLU A 598 13.04 -9.40 9.62
N GLY A 599 12.53 -10.63 9.73
CA GLY A 599 13.29 -11.82 10.11
C GLY A 599 14.31 -12.28 9.06
N THR A 600 14.24 -11.81 7.80
CA THR A 600 15.10 -12.31 6.70
C THR A 600 16.53 -11.77 6.82
N THR A 601 17.41 -12.63 7.33
CA THR A 601 18.83 -12.37 7.60
C THR A 601 19.71 -13.43 6.93
N ASP A 602 21.03 -13.21 6.91
CA ASP A 602 22.01 -14.20 6.41
C ASP A 602 21.86 -15.58 7.08
N ALA A 603 21.49 -15.61 8.37
CA ALA A 603 21.26 -16.86 9.11
C ALA A 603 20.05 -17.63 8.58
N VAL A 604 18.93 -16.94 8.34
CA VAL A 604 17.72 -17.54 7.77
C VAL A 604 17.97 -18.02 6.34
N VAL A 605 18.66 -17.22 5.54
CA VAL A 605 19.06 -17.61 4.18
C VAL A 605 19.97 -18.84 4.18
N GLY A 606 20.89 -18.94 5.15
CA GLY A 606 21.70 -20.13 5.36
C GLY A 606 20.88 -21.38 5.70
N ILE A 607 19.85 -21.23 6.55
CA ILE A 607 18.90 -22.30 6.86
C ILE A 607 18.16 -22.76 5.60
N VAL A 608 17.66 -21.83 4.79
CA VAL A 608 16.99 -22.12 3.50
C VAL A 608 17.93 -22.90 2.58
N ALA A 609 19.15 -22.42 2.38
CA ALA A 609 20.16 -23.07 1.54
C ALA A 609 20.48 -24.52 1.98
N GLN A 610 20.49 -24.76 3.29
CA GLN A 610 20.79 -26.06 3.89
C GLN A 610 19.61 -27.04 3.83
N HIS A 611 18.38 -26.59 4.10
CA HIS A 611 17.23 -27.49 4.33
C HIS A 611 16.24 -27.53 3.15
N CYS A 612 16.03 -26.42 2.45
CA CYS A 612 15.05 -26.30 1.35
C CYS A 612 15.67 -26.69 0.00
N ARG A 613 16.21 -27.91 -0.10
CA ARG A 613 16.98 -28.38 -1.27
C ARG A 613 16.18 -28.49 -2.58
N GLN A 614 14.85 -28.57 -2.50
CA GLN A 614 13.95 -28.70 -3.67
C GLN A 614 13.46 -27.34 -4.20
N LEU A 615 13.97 -26.23 -3.64
CA LEU A 615 13.51 -24.90 -3.96
C LEU A 615 13.86 -24.53 -5.40
N ARG A 616 12.84 -24.07 -6.14
CA ARG A 616 12.91 -23.61 -7.53
C ARG A 616 12.69 -22.11 -7.64
N GLU A 617 11.85 -21.55 -6.78
CA GLU A 617 11.51 -20.14 -6.74
C GLU A 617 11.79 -19.60 -5.34
N LEU A 618 12.62 -18.56 -5.24
CA LEU A 618 12.93 -17.88 -3.98
C LEU A 618 12.79 -16.36 -4.15
N ASP A 619 11.99 -15.77 -3.30
CA ASP A 619 11.92 -14.32 -3.12
C ASP A 619 12.45 -13.91 -1.75
N VAL A 620 13.53 -13.13 -1.77
CA VAL A 620 14.17 -12.49 -0.61
C VAL A 620 14.37 -11.00 -0.91
N SER A 621 13.46 -10.42 -1.69
CA SER A 621 13.44 -8.99 -1.99
C SER A 621 13.29 -8.17 -0.70
N GLU A 622 13.70 -6.89 -0.73
CA GLU A 622 13.59 -5.94 0.39
C GLU A 622 14.11 -6.45 1.76
N SER A 623 15.04 -7.39 1.76
CA SER A 623 15.60 -7.99 2.98
C SER A 623 16.80 -7.20 3.48
N GLN A 624 16.55 -6.03 4.09
CA GLN A 624 17.60 -5.04 4.42
C GLN A 624 18.70 -5.53 5.38
N ARG A 625 18.47 -6.65 6.10
CA ARG A 625 19.44 -7.29 6.99
C ARG A 625 20.25 -8.40 6.32
N MET A 626 19.89 -8.80 5.11
CA MET A 626 20.66 -9.75 4.29
C MET A 626 21.83 -9.02 3.62
N THR A 627 22.99 -9.65 3.63
CA THR A 627 24.22 -9.14 3.01
C THR A 627 24.64 -10.00 1.81
N ALA A 628 25.70 -9.59 1.13
CA ALA A 628 26.33 -10.41 0.09
C ALA A 628 26.73 -11.81 0.58
N ALA A 629 27.10 -11.95 1.86
CA ALA A 629 27.46 -13.24 2.43
C ALA A 629 26.25 -14.20 2.44
N GLY A 630 25.07 -13.73 2.84
CA GLY A 630 23.84 -14.51 2.80
C GLY A 630 23.47 -14.96 1.39
N VAL A 631 23.46 -14.04 0.42
CA VAL A 631 23.12 -14.37 -0.98
C VAL A 631 24.07 -15.43 -1.55
N ARG A 632 25.36 -15.39 -1.23
CA ARG A 632 26.34 -16.40 -1.68
C ARG A 632 26.04 -17.82 -1.19
N LEU A 633 25.34 -17.97 -0.06
CA LEU A 633 24.90 -19.28 0.44
C LEU A 633 23.84 -19.91 -0.46
N LEU A 634 23.05 -19.10 -1.16
CA LEU A 634 22.02 -19.58 -2.09
C LEU A 634 22.63 -20.38 -3.26
N GLY A 635 23.90 -20.17 -3.58
CA GLY A 635 24.67 -20.98 -4.55
C GLY A 635 24.65 -22.47 -4.26
N ALA A 636 24.35 -22.88 -3.03
CA ALA A 636 24.20 -24.28 -2.68
C ALA A 636 22.92 -24.90 -3.26
N LEU A 637 21.86 -24.14 -3.52
CA LEU A 637 20.54 -24.64 -3.93
C LEU A 637 20.60 -25.25 -5.35
N PRO A 638 20.27 -26.54 -5.54
CA PRO A 638 20.61 -27.30 -6.75
C PRO A 638 19.53 -27.20 -7.83
N GLU A 639 18.30 -26.84 -7.45
CA GLU A 639 17.13 -26.73 -8.32
C GLU A 639 16.65 -25.28 -8.48
N LEU A 640 17.36 -24.29 -7.91
CA LEU A 640 16.89 -22.91 -7.91
C LEU A 640 16.91 -22.34 -9.33
N GLN A 641 15.75 -21.93 -9.82
CA GLN A 641 15.50 -21.45 -11.18
C GLN A 641 15.11 -19.98 -11.20
N GLU A 642 14.39 -19.50 -10.20
CA GLU A 642 13.97 -18.11 -10.08
C GLU A 642 14.43 -17.54 -8.74
N LEU A 643 15.09 -16.39 -8.81
CA LEU A 643 15.56 -15.67 -7.62
C LEU A 643 15.20 -14.18 -7.74
N ASN A 644 14.47 -13.67 -6.75
CA ASN A 644 14.20 -12.25 -6.61
C ASN A 644 15.04 -11.66 -5.47
N LEU A 645 15.96 -10.77 -5.81
CA LEU A 645 16.79 -9.98 -4.90
C LEU A 645 16.43 -8.49 -4.95
N GLY A 646 15.33 -8.10 -5.60
CA GLY A 646 14.96 -6.71 -5.78
C GLY A 646 14.83 -5.95 -4.46
N TRP A 647 14.95 -4.63 -4.50
CA TRP A 647 14.81 -3.72 -3.34
C TRP A 647 15.81 -3.95 -2.19
N ASN A 648 16.81 -4.82 -2.37
CA ASN A 648 17.95 -4.93 -1.45
C ASN A 648 18.95 -3.81 -1.75
N ILE A 649 18.60 -2.58 -1.35
CA ILE A 649 19.32 -1.35 -1.73
C ILE A 649 20.79 -1.32 -1.29
N ARG A 650 21.19 -2.11 -0.27
CA ARG A 650 22.56 -2.20 0.24
C ARG A 650 23.38 -3.36 -0.36
N LEU A 651 22.79 -4.13 -1.27
CA LEU A 651 23.43 -5.31 -1.85
C LEU A 651 24.55 -4.91 -2.80
N LYS A 652 25.77 -5.40 -2.55
CA LYS A 652 26.98 -5.10 -3.32
C LYS A 652 27.30 -6.20 -4.34
N ASP A 653 28.23 -5.90 -5.25
CA ASP A 653 28.62 -6.78 -6.36
C ASP A 653 29.01 -8.19 -5.93
N GLU A 654 29.63 -8.34 -4.75
CA GLU A 654 30.05 -9.64 -4.22
C GLU A 654 28.87 -10.60 -3.97
N ALA A 655 27.63 -10.09 -3.88
CA ALA A 655 26.44 -10.91 -3.73
C ALA A 655 26.14 -11.75 -4.97
N LEU A 656 26.56 -11.28 -6.15
CA LEU A 656 26.33 -11.97 -7.42
C LEU A 656 27.40 -13.02 -7.70
N ASP A 657 28.46 -13.06 -6.89
CA ASP A 657 29.44 -14.14 -6.92
C ASP A 657 28.76 -15.43 -6.44
N ASN A 658 28.95 -16.55 -7.13
CA ASN A 658 28.42 -17.86 -6.73
C ASN A 658 26.88 -17.99 -6.70
N LEU A 659 26.16 -17.28 -7.59
CA LEU A 659 24.75 -17.57 -7.84
C LEU A 659 24.55 -18.98 -8.44
N PRO A 660 23.41 -19.66 -8.18
CA PRO A 660 23.16 -20.99 -8.73
C PRO A 660 23.22 -21.02 -10.26
N PRO A 661 23.96 -21.96 -10.88
CA PRO A 661 24.08 -22.06 -12.33
C PRO A 661 22.78 -22.47 -13.02
N THR A 662 21.82 -22.99 -12.27
CA THR A 662 20.48 -23.38 -12.71
C THR A 662 19.51 -22.20 -12.86
N LEU A 663 19.90 -20.99 -12.44
CA LEU A 663 19.04 -19.81 -12.53
C LEU A 663 18.65 -19.51 -13.97
N THR A 664 17.34 -19.41 -14.19
CA THR A 664 16.70 -19.01 -15.43
C THR A 664 16.10 -17.61 -15.34
N SER A 665 15.73 -17.15 -14.14
CA SER A 665 15.20 -15.81 -13.87
C SER A 665 15.91 -15.19 -12.67
N LEU A 666 16.40 -13.96 -12.84
CA LEU A 666 17.01 -13.17 -11.77
C LEU A 666 16.44 -11.75 -11.78
N ASP A 667 15.90 -11.32 -10.65
CA ASP A 667 15.44 -9.94 -10.45
C ASP A 667 16.39 -9.20 -9.49
N LEU A 668 16.98 -8.11 -9.97
CA LEU A 668 17.88 -7.23 -9.22
C LEU A 668 17.34 -5.79 -9.16
N SER A 669 16.04 -5.61 -9.40
CA SER A 669 15.41 -4.28 -9.44
C SER A 669 15.70 -3.49 -8.18
N PHE A 670 15.97 -2.19 -8.31
CA PHE A 670 16.21 -1.28 -7.18
C PHE A 670 17.42 -1.64 -6.30
N CYS A 671 18.35 -2.49 -6.76
CA CYS A 671 19.62 -2.74 -6.08
C CYS A 671 20.64 -1.63 -6.40
N GLY A 672 20.53 -0.50 -5.69
CA GLY A 672 21.26 0.74 -6.01
C GLY A 672 22.79 0.69 -5.87
N GLU A 673 23.32 -0.26 -5.10
CA GLU A 673 24.77 -0.42 -4.87
C GLU A 673 25.45 -1.38 -5.86
N LEU A 674 24.70 -2.09 -6.72
CA LEU A 674 25.27 -2.94 -7.77
C LEU A 674 25.86 -2.10 -8.91
N THR A 675 27.06 -2.44 -9.33
CA THR A 675 27.80 -1.74 -10.39
C THR A 675 28.03 -2.62 -11.61
N ASP A 676 28.66 -2.07 -12.64
CA ASP A 676 29.11 -2.82 -13.82
C ASP A 676 29.99 -4.04 -13.47
N ARG A 677 30.65 -4.06 -12.31
CA ARG A 677 31.43 -5.23 -11.88
C ARG A 677 30.53 -6.42 -11.56
N GLY A 678 29.44 -6.22 -10.82
CA GLY A 678 28.51 -7.29 -10.43
C GLY A 678 27.90 -8.00 -11.65
N LEU A 679 27.58 -7.25 -12.72
CA LEU A 679 27.04 -7.84 -13.95
C LEU A 679 27.96 -8.85 -14.63
N ALA A 680 29.29 -8.78 -14.41
CA ALA A 680 30.21 -9.77 -14.96
C ALA A 680 29.90 -11.20 -14.48
N ALA A 681 29.43 -11.36 -13.24
CA ALA A 681 29.05 -12.66 -12.69
C ALA A 681 27.74 -13.14 -13.32
N THR A 682 26.74 -12.27 -13.46
CA THR A 682 25.46 -12.60 -14.13
C THR A 682 25.65 -13.02 -15.59
N GLY A 683 26.62 -12.40 -16.28
CA GLY A 683 26.96 -12.71 -17.67
C GLY A 683 27.50 -14.14 -17.89
N ARG A 684 27.87 -14.84 -16.81
CA ARG A 684 28.40 -16.20 -16.84
C ARG A 684 27.36 -17.27 -16.49
N LEU A 685 26.13 -16.89 -16.15
CA LEU A 685 25.07 -17.84 -15.83
C LEU A 685 24.58 -18.53 -17.11
N PRO A 686 24.74 -19.86 -17.25
CA PRO A 686 24.56 -20.55 -18.52
C PRO A 686 23.09 -20.71 -18.93
N ALA A 687 22.17 -20.66 -17.96
CA ALA A 687 20.74 -20.89 -18.16
C ALA A 687 19.88 -19.61 -18.04
N LEU A 688 20.49 -18.45 -17.75
CA LEU A 688 19.75 -17.22 -17.44
C LEU A 688 19.00 -16.73 -18.68
N ALA A 689 17.68 -16.76 -18.61
CA ALA A 689 16.76 -16.37 -19.68
C ALA A 689 16.10 -15.02 -19.41
N THR A 690 15.84 -14.68 -18.14
CA THR A 690 15.20 -13.42 -17.74
C THR A 690 16.07 -12.69 -16.73
N LEU A 691 16.33 -11.41 -17.00
CA LEU A 691 17.05 -10.52 -16.09
C LEU A 691 16.33 -9.18 -15.95
N THR A 692 16.02 -8.78 -14.72
CA THR A 692 15.41 -7.48 -14.41
C THR A 692 16.43 -6.60 -13.68
N LEU A 693 16.72 -5.42 -14.20
CA LEU A 693 17.68 -4.45 -13.64
C LEU A 693 17.03 -3.08 -13.38
N ARG A 694 15.72 -3.05 -13.18
CA ARG A 694 14.94 -1.81 -13.06
C ARG A 694 15.57 -0.86 -12.02
N LYS A 695 15.80 0.40 -12.39
CA LYS A 695 16.36 1.45 -11.52
C LYS A 695 17.71 1.08 -10.86
N CYS A 696 18.52 0.25 -11.50
CA CYS A 696 19.91 0.02 -11.09
C CYS A 696 20.82 1.12 -11.62
N ASN A 697 20.83 2.28 -10.95
CA ASN A 697 21.42 3.53 -11.46
C ASN A 697 22.95 3.50 -11.66
N ARG A 698 23.65 2.56 -11.02
CA ARG A 698 25.12 2.40 -11.14
C ARG A 698 25.55 1.39 -12.20
N ILE A 699 24.57 0.79 -12.89
CA ILE A 699 24.81 -0.02 -14.09
C ILE A 699 24.81 0.92 -15.29
N THR A 700 25.90 0.92 -16.04
CA THR A 700 26.14 1.77 -17.21
C THR A 700 26.24 0.94 -18.49
N ASP A 701 26.53 1.61 -19.61
CA ASP A 701 26.78 0.95 -20.90
C ASP A 701 27.90 -0.11 -20.81
N GLN A 702 28.89 0.08 -19.93
CA GLN A 702 29.97 -0.91 -19.72
C GLN A 702 29.46 -2.20 -19.04
N GLY A 703 28.46 -2.10 -18.19
CA GLY A 703 27.80 -3.26 -17.58
C GLY A 703 27.09 -4.12 -18.64
N LEU A 704 26.41 -3.49 -19.60
CA LEU A 704 25.76 -4.22 -20.70
C LEU A 704 26.75 -4.91 -21.64
N HIS A 705 27.96 -4.35 -21.83
CA HIS A 705 29.04 -5.05 -22.52
C HIS A 705 29.43 -6.37 -21.86
N LYS A 706 29.37 -6.44 -20.52
CA LYS A 706 29.63 -7.68 -19.78
C LYS A 706 28.45 -8.64 -19.86
N LEU A 707 27.22 -8.13 -19.90
CA LEU A 707 26.01 -8.93 -20.07
C LEU A 707 25.94 -9.59 -21.45
N ALA A 708 26.62 -9.05 -22.47
CA ALA A 708 26.67 -9.62 -23.81
C ALA A 708 27.20 -11.08 -23.85
N ALA A 709 27.89 -11.54 -22.81
CA ALA A 709 28.31 -12.94 -22.66
C ALA A 709 27.14 -13.90 -22.34
N CYS A 710 26.01 -13.40 -21.82
CA CYS A 710 24.84 -14.16 -21.43
C CYS A 710 23.96 -14.55 -22.63
N THR A 711 24.49 -15.36 -23.55
CA THR A 711 23.81 -15.70 -24.83
C THR A 711 22.49 -16.45 -24.68
N SER A 712 22.18 -16.97 -23.48
CA SER A 712 20.90 -17.59 -23.11
C SER A 712 19.78 -16.58 -22.90
N LEU A 713 20.08 -15.29 -22.72
CA LEU A 713 19.12 -14.26 -22.32
C LEU A 713 18.04 -14.04 -23.38
N GLN A 714 16.78 -14.10 -22.94
CA GLN A 714 15.57 -13.96 -23.76
C GLN A 714 14.78 -12.70 -23.41
N GLN A 715 14.80 -12.29 -22.15
CA GLN A 715 14.08 -11.14 -21.63
C GLN A 715 15.00 -10.27 -20.78
N LEU A 716 14.97 -8.96 -21.04
CA LEU A 716 15.76 -7.99 -20.30
C LEU A 716 14.92 -6.75 -20.00
N ASP A 717 14.82 -6.38 -18.72
CA ASP A 717 14.19 -5.13 -18.27
C ASP A 717 15.26 -4.17 -17.73
N LEU A 718 15.39 -3.01 -18.37
CA LEU A 718 16.31 -1.92 -18.01
C LEU A 718 15.55 -0.63 -17.63
N SER A 719 14.27 -0.74 -17.28
CA SER A 719 13.42 0.42 -16.99
C SER A 719 14.06 1.34 -15.93
N TYR A 720 13.98 2.64 -16.13
CA TYR A 720 14.60 3.67 -15.28
C TYR A 720 16.14 3.59 -15.16
N CYS A 721 16.83 2.80 -15.99
CA CYS A 721 18.29 2.80 -16.03
C CYS A 721 18.84 3.93 -16.92
N GLN A 722 20.09 4.31 -16.66
CA GLN A 722 20.79 5.39 -17.37
C GLN A 722 21.56 4.89 -18.61
N ILE A 723 20.97 3.97 -19.38
CA ILE A 723 21.58 3.32 -20.56
C ILE A 723 21.44 4.19 -21.81
N SER A 724 22.50 4.29 -22.60
CA SER A 724 22.53 5.02 -23.87
C SER A 724 22.53 4.09 -25.10
N GLY A 725 22.54 4.67 -26.29
CA GLY A 725 22.70 3.91 -27.54
C GLY A 725 23.96 3.03 -27.57
N ALA A 726 25.04 3.42 -26.87
CA ALA A 726 26.25 2.59 -26.77
C ALA A 726 25.97 1.28 -26.01
N GLY A 727 25.21 1.36 -24.91
CA GLY A 727 24.79 0.18 -24.14
C GLY A 727 23.83 -0.71 -24.93
N LEU A 728 22.89 -0.12 -25.68
CA LEU A 728 22.01 -0.91 -26.58
C LEU A 728 22.81 -1.64 -27.67
N ALA A 729 23.82 -0.99 -28.25
CA ALA A 729 24.70 -1.62 -29.23
C ALA A 729 25.49 -2.80 -28.64
N ALA A 730 25.78 -2.77 -27.33
CA ALA A 730 26.44 -3.87 -26.63
C ALA A 730 25.59 -5.15 -26.57
N LEU A 731 24.26 -5.05 -26.70
CA LEU A 731 23.34 -6.19 -26.67
C LEU A 731 23.27 -6.98 -27.99
N ARG A 732 23.91 -6.50 -29.06
CA ARG A 732 23.94 -7.15 -30.40
C ARG A 732 24.27 -8.65 -30.39
N PRO A 733 25.18 -9.16 -29.53
CA PRO A 733 25.48 -10.59 -29.48
C PRO A 733 24.34 -11.48 -28.95
N LEU A 734 23.34 -10.91 -28.26
CA LEU A 734 22.26 -11.65 -27.61
C LEU A 734 21.19 -12.10 -28.61
N ARG A 735 21.50 -13.11 -29.44
CA ARG A 735 20.62 -13.59 -30.52
C ARG A 735 19.28 -14.18 -30.06
N ARG A 736 19.16 -14.52 -28.77
CA ARG A 736 17.93 -15.07 -28.16
C ARG A 736 17.04 -14.00 -27.52
N LEU A 737 17.51 -12.75 -27.43
CA LEU A 737 16.77 -11.67 -26.82
C LEU A 737 15.51 -11.36 -27.65
N SER A 738 14.35 -11.66 -27.09
CA SER A 738 13.04 -11.51 -27.73
C SER A 738 12.19 -10.43 -27.08
N SER A 739 12.43 -10.13 -25.80
CA SER A 739 11.73 -9.08 -25.06
C SER A 739 12.71 -8.09 -24.45
N LEU A 740 12.49 -6.81 -24.69
CA LEU A 740 13.27 -5.72 -24.13
C LEU A 740 12.34 -4.64 -23.56
N VAL A 741 12.54 -4.27 -22.31
CA VAL A 741 11.75 -3.24 -21.61
C VAL A 741 12.68 -2.07 -21.27
N LEU A 742 12.34 -0.88 -21.77
CA LEU A 742 13.09 0.37 -21.63
C LEU A 742 12.16 1.50 -21.16
N VAL A 743 11.29 1.23 -20.19
CA VAL A 743 10.36 2.24 -19.67
C VAL A 743 11.14 3.36 -18.97
N ASP A 744 10.86 4.60 -19.35
CA ASP A 744 11.55 5.80 -18.84
C ASP A 744 13.09 5.72 -18.89
N CYS A 745 13.62 5.24 -20.01
CA CYS A 745 15.04 5.23 -20.32
C CYS A 745 15.42 6.45 -21.18
N MET A 746 15.45 7.65 -20.58
CA MET A 746 15.61 8.91 -21.32
C MET A 746 16.82 8.98 -22.25
N ARG A 747 17.92 8.28 -21.95
CA ARG A 747 19.15 8.25 -22.77
C ARG A 747 19.08 7.26 -23.94
N ALA A 748 18.18 6.29 -23.88
CA ALA A 748 17.94 5.29 -24.92
C ALA A 748 16.80 5.67 -25.87
N ALA A 749 16.01 6.71 -25.55
CA ALA A 749 14.83 7.13 -26.30
C ALA A 749 15.12 8.19 -27.39
N SER A 750 16.03 7.90 -28.32
CA SER A 750 16.31 8.75 -29.49
C SER A 750 16.25 7.97 -30.80
N PRO A 751 16.00 8.63 -31.96
CA PRO A 751 15.94 7.94 -33.25
C PRO A 751 17.18 7.08 -33.57
N PRO A 752 18.44 7.52 -33.31
CA PRO A 752 19.61 6.68 -33.50
C PRO A 752 19.62 5.42 -32.62
N CYS A 753 19.14 5.54 -31.37
CA CYS A 753 19.04 4.38 -30.47
C CYS A 753 18.00 3.38 -30.97
N MET A 754 16.86 3.85 -31.44
CA MET A 754 15.82 2.98 -32.02
C MET A 754 16.28 2.29 -33.30
N ALA A 755 17.11 2.96 -34.11
CA ALA A 755 17.73 2.32 -35.28
C ALA A 755 18.61 1.13 -34.87
N LEU A 756 19.35 1.23 -33.76
CA LEU A 756 20.14 0.10 -33.23
C LEU A 756 19.26 -1.09 -32.81
N LEU A 757 18.05 -0.83 -32.30
CA LEU A 757 17.11 -1.89 -31.91
C LEU A 757 16.61 -2.70 -33.12
N THR A 758 16.61 -2.12 -34.33
CA THR A 758 16.27 -2.87 -35.56
C THR A 758 17.25 -4.02 -35.82
N GLU A 759 18.50 -3.90 -35.35
CA GLU A 759 19.52 -4.94 -35.47
C GLU A 759 19.42 -6.03 -34.39
N LEU A 760 18.76 -5.76 -33.26
CA LEU A 760 18.59 -6.73 -32.16
C LEU A 760 17.47 -7.74 -32.43
N ALA A 761 16.61 -7.48 -33.41
CA ALA A 761 15.52 -8.37 -33.84
C ALA A 761 14.59 -8.84 -32.69
N VAL A 762 14.29 -7.94 -31.74
CA VAL A 762 13.34 -8.19 -30.64
C VAL A 762 11.90 -8.34 -31.14
N ASP A 763 11.12 -9.22 -30.50
CA ASP A 763 9.71 -9.45 -30.79
C ASP A 763 8.80 -8.51 -29.98
N THR A 764 9.18 -8.22 -28.73
CA THR A 764 8.44 -7.36 -27.80
C THR A 764 9.33 -6.22 -27.32
N LEU A 765 8.82 -5.00 -27.43
CA LEU A 765 9.51 -3.80 -26.99
C LEU A 765 8.56 -2.89 -26.22
N ASP A 766 8.95 -2.51 -25.00
CA ASP A 766 8.24 -1.51 -24.21
C ASP A 766 9.11 -0.26 -24.05
N LEU A 767 8.59 0.87 -24.54
CA LEU A 767 9.20 2.20 -24.51
C LEU A 767 8.28 3.19 -23.80
N SER A 768 7.36 2.73 -22.96
CA SER A 768 6.44 3.62 -22.24
C SER A 768 7.19 4.66 -21.40
N ASP A 769 6.53 5.78 -21.14
CA ASP A 769 7.01 6.90 -20.30
C ASP A 769 8.30 7.59 -20.80
N ASN A 770 8.74 7.30 -22.04
CA ASN A 770 9.90 7.95 -22.62
C ASN A 770 9.56 9.33 -23.21
N LYS A 771 9.73 10.38 -22.39
CA LYS A 771 9.42 11.79 -22.74
C LYS A 771 10.18 12.34 -23.96
N ARG A 772 11.28 11.68 -24.39
CA ARG A 772 12.09 12.05 -25.57
C ARG A 772 11.73 11.29 -26.85
N LEU A 773 10.93 10.23 -26.75
CA LEU A 773 10.53 9.41 -27.89
C LEU A 773 9.62 10.22 -28.83
N ASP A 774 9.99 10.30 -30.10
CA ASP A 774 9.36 11.17 -31.10
C ASP A 774 9.01 10.43 -32.41
N ASP A 775 8.49 11.15 -33.41
CA ASP A 775 8.14 10.58 -34.71
C ASP A 775 9.33 9.96 -35.45
N GLY A 776 10.53 10.53 -35.31
CA GLY A 776 11.75 9.99 -35.90
C GLY A 776 12.09 8.62 -35.31
N SER A 777 11.83 8.44 -34.02
CA SER A 777 11.99 7.18 -33.29
C SER A 777 11.03 6.10 -33.82
N MET A 778 9.77 6.46 -34.08
CA MET A 778 8.80 5.54 -34.70
C MET A 778 9.19 5.18 -36.14
N GLN A 779 9.71 6.14 -36.90
CA GLN A 779 10.21 5.89 -38.25
C GLN A 779 11.38 4.88 -38.24
N ALA A 780 12.29 4.97 -37.28
CA ALA A 780 13.36 3.99 -37.11
C ALA A 780 12.78 2.59 -36.81
N LEU A 781 11.89 2.48 -35.81
CA LEU A 781 11.25 1.22 -35.42
C LEU A 781 10.39 0.61 -36.53
N SER A 782 9.89 1.41 -37.48
CA SER A 782 9.10 0.91 -38.60
C SER A 782 9.84 -0.10 -39.50
N HIS A 783 11.18 -0.15 -39.40
CA HIS A 783 12.04 -1.08 -40.10
C HIS A 783 12.49 -2.26 -39.23
N ALA A 784 11.99 -2.41 -38.00
CA ALA A 784 12.32 -3.53 -37.13
C ALA A 784 11.73 -4.84 -37.69
N PRO A 785 12.55 -5.86 -38.03
CA PRO A 785 12.11 -6.99 -38.84
C PRO A 785 11.29 -8.05 -38.09
N ARG A 786 11.31 -8.02 -36.75
CA ARG A 786 10.63 -9.01 -35.89
C ARG A 786 9.64 -8.41 -34.90
N LEU A 787 9.54 -7.08 -34.83
CA LEU A 787 8.72 -6.42 -33.81
C LEU A 787 7.25 -6.81 -33.99
N ARG A 788 6.68 -7.50 -33.00
CA ARG A 788 5.29 -7.97 -32.95
C ARG A 788 4.48 -7.20 -31.91
N SER A 789 5.09 -6.78 -30.82
CA SER A 789 4.44 -6.05 -29.74
C SER A 789 5.22 -4.80 -29.40
N LEU A 790 4.55 -3.64 -29.42
CA LEU A 790 5.13 -2.35 -29.07
C LEU A 790 4.24 -1.65 -28.03
N ALA A 791 4.85 -1.18 -26.94
CA ALA A 791 4.22 -0.27 -25.99
C ALA A 791 4.94 1.09 -26.00
N ILE A 792 4.17 2.16 -26.15
CA ILE A 792 4.63 3.55 -26.19
C ILE A 792 3.70 4.44 -25.36
N ASN A 793 3.16 3.91 -24.25
CA ASN A 793 2.21 4.66 -23.42
C ASN A 793 2.88 5.90 -22.82
N CYS A 794 2.13 6.97 -22.62
CA CYS A 794 2.63 8.21 -22.02
C CYS A 794 3.83 8.83 -22.77
N CYS A 795 3.89 8.72 -24.11
CA CYS A 795 4.95 9.29 -24.93
C CYS A 795 4.47 10.61 -25.61
N PRO A 796 4.73 11.79 -25.03
CA PRO A 796 4.08 13.04 -25.42
C PRO A 796 4.50 13.61 -26.78
N LYS A 797 5.62 13.17 -27.34
CA LYS A 797 6.17 13.68 -28.62
C LYS A 797 5.90 12.77 -29.81
N VAL A 798 5.24 11.63 -29.61
CA VAL A 798 4.81 10.76 -30.71
C VAL A 798 3.47 11.29 -31.22
N SER A 799 3.45 11.76 -32.46
CA SER A 799 2.27 12.28 -33.13
C SER A 799 1.65 11.24 -34.08
N ASP A 800 0.50 11.58 -34.65
CA ASP A 800 -0.15 10.81 -35.72
C ASP A 800 0.80 10.46 -36.87
N ARG A 801 1.77 11.33 -37.18
CA ARG A 801 2.76 11.08 -38.23
C ARG A 801 3.70 9.93 -37.84
N GLY A 802 4.20 9.93 -36.61
CA GLY A 802 5.04 8.84 -36.08
C GLY A 802 4.28 7.52 -36.04
N LEU A 803 3.03 7.57 -35.55
CA LEU A 803 2.17 6.40 -35.50
C LEU A 803 1.93 5.79 -36.89
N LEU A 804 1.64 6.61 -37.90
CA LEU A 804 1.44 6.15 -39.28
C LEU A 804 2.74 5.64 -39.93
N ALA A 805 3.92 6.04 -39.47
CA ALA A 805 5.18 5.48 -39.94
C ALA A 805 5.28 3.97 -39.65
N LEU A 806 4.69 3.51 -38.53
CA LEU A 806 4.65 2.09 -38.14
C LEU A 806 3.89 1.19 -39.12
N THR A 807 3.14 1.75 -40.08
CA THR A 807 2.50 0.99 -41.16
C THR A 807 3.48 0.15 -41.99
N ARG A 808 4.78 0.52 -41.99
CA ARG A 808 5.85 -0.25 -42.65
C ARG A 808 6.29 -1.47 -41.85
N CYS A 809 5.96 -1.54 -40.56
CA CYS A 809 6.25 -2.69 -39.70
C CYS A 809 5.16 -3.76 -39.88
N GLY A 810 5.22 -4.50 -40.99
CA GLY A 810 4.23 -5.53 -41.33
C GLY A 810 4.11 -6.70 -40.34
N THR A 811 5.06 -6.83 -39.41
CA THR A 811 5.08 -7.84 -38.35
C THR A 811 4.32 -7.43 -37.09
N LEU A 812 4.00 -6.15 -36.92
CA LEU A 812 3.35 -5.64 -35.71
C LEU A 812 1.94 -6.24 -35.56
N ARG A 813 1.65 -6.76 -34.37
CA ARG A 813 0.38 -7.42 -34.00
C ARG A 813 -0.27 -6.79 -32.78
N HIS A 814 0.52 -6.20 -31.89
CA HIS A 814 0.05 -5.56 -30.66
C HIS A 814 0.65 -4.17 -30.53
N LEU A 815 -0.19 -3.18 -30.25
CA LEU A 815 0.23 -1.81 -29.96
C LEU A 815 -0.51 -1.28 -28.73
N SER A 816 0.23 -0.76 -27.77
CA SER A 816 -0.28 0.03 -26.64
C SER A 816 0.24 1.46 -26.77
N ALA A 817 -0.66 2.44 -26.82
CA ALA A 817 -0.33 3.85 -27.04
C ALA A 817 -1.25 4.78 -26.22
N ASP A 818 -1.52 4.39 -24.98
CA ASP A 818 -2.40 5.12 -24.08
C ASP A 818 -1.74 6.41 -23.60
N ARG A 819 -2.55 7.46 -23.39
CA ARG A 819 -2.12 8.76 -22.83
C ARG A 819 -0.99 9.44 -23.63
N CYS A 820 -1.00 9.26 -24.95
CA CYS A 820 -0.16 10.03 -25.88
C CYS A 820 -0.96 11.24 -26.41
N PRO A 821 -0.74 12.47 -25.89
CA PRO A 821 -1.58 13.64 -26.17
C PRO A 821 -1.66 14.06 -27.65
N GLN A 822 -0.68 13.68 -28.48
CA GLN A 822 -0.64 14.03 -29.90
C GLN A 822 -1.21 12.92 -30.82
N LEU A 823 -1.77 11.84 -30.25
CA LEU A 823 -2.40 10.77 -31.02
C LEU A 823 -3.91 10.95 -31.11
N SER A 824 -4.44 10.89 -32.32
CA SER A 824 -5.87 10.92 -32.60
C SER A 824 -6.45 9.51 -32.78
N GLY A 825 -7.72 9.34 -32.41
CA GLY A 825 -8.46 8.10 -32.67
C GLY A 825 -8.55 7.77 -34.17
N THR A 826 -8.52 8.78 -35.04
CA THR A 826 -8.53 8.61 -36.50
C THR A 826 -7.22 8.03 -37.02
N ALA A 827 -6.06 8.45 -36.49
CA ALA A 827 -4.77 7.87 -36.88
C ALA A 827 -4.61 6.42 -36.40
N LEU A 828 -5.09 6.10 -35.18
CA LEU A 828 -5.14 4.72 -34.69
C LEU A 828 -6.03 3.83 -35.59
N ALA A 829 -7.20 4.31 -35.98
CA ALA A 829 -8.08 3.61 -36.91
C ALA A 829 -7.43 3.43 -38.30
N ALA A 830 -6.74 4.45 -38.80
CA ALA A 830 -6.02 4.38 -40.08
C ALA A 830 -4.85 3.38 -40.05
N LEU A 831 -4.12 3.30 -38.94
CA LEU A 831 -3.08 2.30 -38.72
C LEU A 831 -3.67 0.88 -38.70
N GLN A 832 -4.78 0.66 -37.98
CA GLN A 832 -5.49 -0.63 -37.98
C GLN A 832 -6.02 -1.01 -39.36
N GLY A 833 -6.50 -0.05 -40.16
CA GLY A 833 -6.93 -0.29 -41.53
C GLY A 833 -5.80 -0.75 -42.45
N ARG A 834 -4.57 -0.28 -42.21
CA ARG A 834 -3.38 -0.67 -42.98
C ARG A 834 -2.69 -1.93 -42.46
N LEU A 835 -2.85 -2.24 -41.17
CA LEU A 835 -2.35 -3.46 -40.53
C LEU A 835 -3.55 -4.25 -39.96
N PRO A 836 -4.25 -5.04 -40.79
CA PRO A 836 -5.53 -5.64 -40.39
C PRO A 836 -5.43 -6.68 -39.25
N LEU A 837 -4.23 -7.19 -38.98
CA LEU A 837 -3.94 -8.10 -37.86
C LEU A 837 -3.51 -7.36 -36.58
N LEU A 838 -3.42 -6.02 -36.61
CA LEU A 838 -3.00 -5.21 -35.48
C LEU A 838 -4.13 -5.04 -34.47
N ARG A 839 -3.86 -5.48 -33.25
CA ARG A 839 -4.67 -5.19 -32.07
C ARG A 839 -4.07 -3.97 -31.37
N VAL A 840 -4.84 -2.89 -31.36
CA VAL A 840 -4.52 -1.69 -30.60
C VAL A 840 -5.29 -1.78 -29.29
N ALA A 841 -4.60 -1.67 -28.16
CA ALA A 841 -5.28 -1.41 -26.89
C ALA A 841 -5.99 -0.05 -27.04
N ARG A 842 -7.34 -0.05 -27.09
CA ARG A 842 -8.07 1.21 -27.19
C ARG A 842 -7.97 1.94 -25.86
N PRO A 843 -7.77 3.28 -25.88
CA PRO A 843 -7.89 4.06 -24.66
C PRO A 843 -9.28 3.85 -24.09
N ALA A 844 -9.37 3.62 -22.78
CA ALA A 844 -10.63 3.61 -22.06
C ALA A 844 -11.41 4.89 -22.43
N GLY A 845 -12.49 4.72 -23.21
CA GLY A 845 -13.23 5.83 -23.79
C GLY A 845 -13.85 6.68 -22.70
N ALA A 846 -13.65 8.00 -22.82
CA ALA A 846 -14.23 9.09 -22.05
C ALA A 846 -15.56 8.76 -21.31
N ARG A 847 -15.45 8.35 -20.04
CA ARG A 847 -16.37 8.62 -18.93
C ARG A 847 -15.62 8.41 -17.61
N GLY A 848 -15.50 9.49 -16.84
CA GLY A 848 -15.08 9.45 -15.44
C GLY A 848 -13.58 9.23 -15.24
N LEU A 849 -12.93 10.21 -14.60
CA LEU A 849 -11.64 10.07 -13.93
C LEU A 849 -11.49 8.65 -13.35
N LEU A 850 -10.46 7.90 -13.76
CA LEU A 850 -9.76 6.84 -12.99
C LEU A 850 -8.90 5.96 -13.93
N ALA A 851 -7.69 6.43 -14.19
CA ALA A 851 -6.50 5.60 -14.30
C ALA A 851 -5.31 6.52 -13.98
N PRO A 852 -4.61 6.34 -12.83
CA PRO A 852 -3.56 7.26 -12.44
C PRO A 852 -2.51 7.31 -13.54
N GLN A 853 -2.30 8.51 -14.07
CA GLN A 853 -1.13 8.89 -14.83
C GLN A 853 0.07 8.55 -13.96
N LEU A 854 0.81 7.52 -14.38
CA LEU A 854 2.14 7.27 -13.87
C LEU A 854 3.02 8.31 -14.54
N GLU A 855 3.11 9.49 -13.93
CA GLU A 855 4.23 10.39 -14.20
C GLU A 855 5.26 10.10 -13.12
N TYR A 856 6.35 9.45 -13.54
CA TYR A 856 7.55 9.26 -12.74
C TYR A 856 8.46 10.51 -12.74
#